data_AF-A0A1D2X4N6-F1
#
_entry.id   AF-A0A1D2X4N6-F1
#
_cell.length_a   1.000
_cell.length_b   1.000
_cell.length_c   1.000
_cell.angle_alpha   90.00
_cell.angle_beta   90.00
_cell.angle_gamma   90.00
#
_symmetry.space_group_name_H-M   'P 1'
#
loop_
_entity.id
_entity.type
_entity.pdbx_description
1 polymer ?
#
loop_
_entity_poly.entity_id
_entity_poly.type
_entity_poly.pdbx_seq_one_letter_code
_entity_poly.pdbx_strand_id
1 'polypeptide(L)'
;MTTVSNDEGNMTSSVAVNMQDITNKTSENINPYVSGVSSKFSEYKENTSLNTQQNIKSVKQSTNTSTIHVSSLTVENKTISCNSSVQLVVKVVDKTTNVNASSGKVAFKINGKTVGYGSVVNGKAYYTYNTSGLTAKNYTISVVYGGNSYLSKSNATGCLTVITRNTQLTVDNKIIIYNSSVQLTTTVIDSSTKNYVSGGKVAFKINGKTIGYGSVVNGKAYYTYNTSGLSVKNYTISVVYSGNSYLSKSNATGYLTIITRTTQMSISNKTVLKGELVQLTVTVVDNSTKNYISGGKVAFKINGKTVGYGSVVDGKAYYNYNTSSLGLGNYTINASYSGSKIYSSTVSSKGVLTITSPSFTYAEIKEAAVYLRNQYESDHIVTKVIVGSMTMGVEDFLPIMIKMVNNINSGNVSSSIRYIDYTPITSQIDTITGGKLSLSEIITMGNKILNFYSINNRPPTYATTTYGKLGYYNIIYTYLKIIDVSSSNYLPSTNKVYNWSVIHPTNITSRKIYITSDNIFTSTKDKAFMNSIKSILESKGFTVSIVGLGPNTHNTGIWAESLPDNAVQLSIFGGSDAGVIYDICTRSFMRKKANRLIFIALYSGTAKNITDLDFLERAHDDNYSPSSFKGLAYPDIYLKEHGYDYVYTTSATSIVDALIDYING
;
A
#
# COMPACT_ATOMS: atom_id res chain seq x y z
N MET A 1 16.85 8.39 -26.88
CA MET A 1 16.50 9.23 -28.05
C MET A 1 16.51 10.67 -27.58
N THR A 2 17.00 11.58 -28.43
CA THR A 2 17.51 12.89 -28.00
C THR A 2 16.92 14.01 -28.87
N THR A 3 16.86 15.23 -28.35
CA THR A 3 16.16 16.40 -28.92
C THR A 3 16.88 17.04 -30.12
N VAL A 4 16.15 17.26 -31.22
CA VAL A 4 16.51 18.02 -32.44
C VAL A 4 15.19 18.50 -33.10
N SER A 5 15.10 19.59 -33.87
CA SER A 5 15.20 21.02 -33.48
C SER A 5 14.79 21.91 -34.67
N ASN A 6 14.21 23.10 -34.41
CA ASN A 6 14.00 24.23 -35.37
C ASN A 6 12.97 23.97 -36.51
N ASP A 7 12.43 24.96 -37.25
CA ASP A 7 12.01 26.37 -37.01
C ASP A 7 11.11 26.80 -38.24
N GLU A 8 10.81 28.09 -38.43
CA GLU A 8 9.97 28.71 -39.48
C GLU A 8 8.43 28.54 -39.29
N GLY A 9 7.54 29.49 -39.65
CA GLY A 9 7.73 30.86 -40.17
C GLY A 9 6.48 31.38 -40.91
N ASN A 10 5.44 31.91 -40.22
CA ASN A 10 5.16 33.36 -40.02
C ASN A 10 4.36 34.04 -41.18
N MET A 11 3.94 35.31 -41.01
CA MET A 11 3.07 36.16 -41.87
C MET A 11 1.56 35.86 -41.75
N THR A 12 0.62 36.82 -41.73
CA THR A 12 0.59 38.30 -41.79
C THR A 12 -0.71 38.80 -41.11
N SER A 13 -0.94 40.07 -40.72
CA SER A 13 -0.07 41.24 -40.44
C SER A 13 -0.91 42.33 -39.74
N SER A 14 -0.29 43.24 -39.00
CA SER A 14 -0.90 44.49 -38.52
C SER A 14 -0.16 45.71 -39.09
N VAL A 15 -0.89 46.74 -39.52
CA VAL A 15 -0.29 47.95 -40.13
C VAL A 15 0.06 48.97 -39.06
N ALA A 16 1.30 49.46 -39.10
CA ALA A 16 1.75 50.67 -38.43
C ALA A 16 2.76 51.39 -39.33
N VAL A 17 2.66 52.72 -39.44
CA VAL A 17 3.61 53.54 -40.22
C VAL A 17 4.26 54.60 -39.32
N ASN A 18 5.46 54.23 -38.90
CA ASN A 18 6.63 55.04 -38.57
C ASN A 18 6.58 56.56 -38.84
N MET A 19 7.00 57.39 -37.87
CA MET A 19 8.29 58.12 -37.98
C MET A 19 8.72 58.82 -36.67
N GLN A 20 10.01 58.75 -36.39
CA GLN A 20 10.78 59.70 -35.55
C GLN A 20 11.27 60.86 -36.48
N ASP A 21 11.99 61.92 -36.09
CA ASP A 21 12.98 62.02 -35.01
C ASP A 21 13.46 63.47 -34.72
N ILE A 22 14.38 63.60 -33.74
CA ILE A 22 15.38 64.69 -33.57
C ILE A 22 14.91 66.04 -32.96
N THR A 23 15.88 66.78 -32.41
CA THR A 23 15.75 67.76 -31.30
C THR A 23 16.33 69.16 -31.58
N ASN A 24 15.85 70.13 -30.78
CA ASN A 24 16.51 71.37 -30.31
C ASN A 24 17.32 72.27 -31.26
N LYS A 25 16.93 73.56 -31.31
CA LYS A 25 17.87 74.68 -31.08
C LYS A 25 17.19 75.99 -30.62
N THR A 26 17.83 76.67 -29.67
CA THR A 26 18.08 78.12 -29.49
C THR A 26 17.30 79.15 -30.35
N SER A 27 16.94 80.36 -29.86
CA SER A 27 17.20 81.05 -28.56
C SER A 27 16.58 82.46 -28.53
N GLU A 28 16.29 83.01 -27.33
CA GLU A 28 16.18 84.46 -27.01
C GLU A 28 15.08 85.28 -27.73
N ASN A 29 14.64 86.48 -27.30
CA ASN A 29 14.62 87.23 -26.02
C ASN A 29 13.31 88.11 -26.09
N ILE A 30 12.76 88.84 -25.11
CA ILE A 30 13.29 89.71 -24.04
C ILE A 30 12.38 89.61 -22.79
N ASN A 31 12.95 89.95 -21.62
CA ASN A 31 12.40 89.90 -20.24
C ASN A 31 11.74 91.30 -19.89
N PRO A 32 11.56 91.85 -18.65
CA PRO A 32 11.84 91.29 -17.33
C PRO A 32 10.94 91.75 -16.12
N TYR A 33 11.41 91.41 -14.89
CA TYR A 33 11.10 91.99 -13.56
C TYR A 33 9.67 91.80 -12.96
N VAL A 34 9.47 91.51 -11.65
CA VAL A 34 10.37 90.95 -10.60
C VAL A 34 9.60 90.43 -9.37
N SER A 35 10.33 89.90 -8.39
CA SER A 35 9.92 89.38 -7.07
C SER A 35 9.59 90.41 -5.98
N GLY A 36 9.05 89.96 -4.83
CA GLY A 36 8.91 90.73 -3.57
C GLY A 36 7.46 90.77 -3.08
N VAL A 37 6.98 90.08 -2.05
CA VAL A 37 7.51 89.61 -0.74
C VAL A 37 7.55 90.70 0.35
N SER A 38 6.82 90.44 1.44
CA SER A 38 6.94 91.01 2.80
C SER A 38 6.11 92.26 3.22
N SER A 39 5.08 91.97 4.02
CA SER A 39 4.87 92.46 5.41
C SER A 39 4.27 93.84 5.77
N LYS A 40 3.32 93.73 6.73
CA LYS A 40 3.10 94.53 7.96
C LYS A 40 2.18 95.78 7.97
N PHE A 41 1.35 95.78 9.03
CA PHE A 41 0.76 96.89 9.81
C PHE A 41 -0.39 97.76 9.23
N SER A 42 -1.57 97.54 9.82
CA SER A 42 -2.36 98.47 10.64
C SER A 42 -2.93 99.81 10.12
N GLU A 43 -4.21 99.98 10.42
CA GLU A 43 -4.91 101.20 10.89
C GLU A 43 -5.14 102.43 9.97
N TYR A 44 -6.41 102.53 9.53
CA TYR A 44 -7.37 103.61 9.83
C TYR A 44 -7.08 105.11 9.53
N LYS A 45 -8.04 105.73 8.81
CA LYS A 45 -8.43 107.17 8.82
C LYS A 45 -7.42 108.19 8.23
N GLU A 46 -7.82 109.34 7.67
CA GLU A 46 -9.13 109.79 7.12
C GLU A 46 -8.98 110.99 6.16
N ASN A 47 -9.96 111.15 5.24
CA ASN A 47 -10.49 112.41 4.69
C ASN A 47 -9.68 113.40 3.80
N THR A 48 -10.43 113.97 2.83
CA THR A 48 -10.37 115.35 2.27
C THR A 48 -9.17 115.77 1.36
N SER A 49 -9.34 116.60 0.31
CA SER A 49 -10.55 117.16 -0.34
C SER A 49 -10.24 117.96 -1.65
N LEU A 50 -11.31 118.37 -2.37
CA LEU A 50 -11.39 119.48 -3.37
C LEU A 50 -10.67 119.22 -4.73
N ASN A 51 -11.10 119.78 -5.88
CA ASN A 51 -12.21 120.69 -6.25
C ASN A 51 -12.77 120.25 -7.64
N THR A 52 -13.62 120.91 -8.46
CA THR A 52 -14.18 122.28 -8.61
C THR A 52 -15.70 122.25 -8.94
N GLN A 53 -16.28 123.33 -9.48
CA GLN A 53 -17.66 123.42 -9.99
C GLN A 53 -17.77 124.37 -11.21
N GLN A 54 -18.80 124.17 -12.05
CA GLN A 54 -19.76 125.18 -12.59
C GLN A 54 -20.92 124.40 -13.27
N ASN A 55 -22.21 124.61 -12.97
CA ASN A 55 -23.14 125.71 -13.39
C ASN A 55 -23.30 125.79 -14.93
N ILE A 56 -24.49 125.94 -15.57
CA ILE A 56 -25.87 126.33 -15.21
C ILE A 56 -26.84 125.44 -16.08
N LYS A 57 -28.16 125.16 -15.93
CA LYS A 57 -29.36 125.82 -15.33
C LYS A 57 -30.39 124.79 -14.74
N SER A 58 -31.70 124.91 -15.01
CA SER A 58 -32.80 124.14 -14.35
C SER A 58 -33.96 123.73 -15.26
N VAL A 59 -34.62 122.60 -14.95
CA VAL A 59 -36.05 122.32 -15.20
C VAL A 59 -36.62 121.61 -13.96
N LYS A 60 -37.87 121.91 -13.54
CA LYS A 60 -38.54 121.22 -12.42
C LYS A 60 -39.12 119.86 -12.86
N GLN A 61 -38.98 118.82 -12.05
CA GLN A 61 -39.84 117.63 -12.11
C GLN A 61 -40.15 117.06 -10.71
N SER A 62 -41.27 116.35 -10.60
CA SER A 62 -41.89 115.86 -9.35
C SER A 62 -40.95 115.06 -8.42
N THR A 63 -41.04 115.35 -7.12
CA THR A 63 -40.50 114.49 -6.05
C THR A 63 -41.41 113.28 -5.81
N ASN A 64 -41.36 112.29 -6.70
CA ASN A 64 -41.96 110.98 -6.42
C ASN A 64 -41.03 110.17 -5.50
N THR A 65 -41.28 110.19 -4.19
CA THR A 65 -40.63 109.27 -3.25
C THR A 65 -41.21 107.86 -3.42
N SER A 66 -40.57 107.04 -4.26
CA SER A 66 -40.92 105.61 -4.38
C SER A 66 -40.78 104.91 -3.03
N THR A 67 -41.90 104.52 -2.44
CA THR A 67 -41.93 103.66 -1.25
C THR A 67 -41.34 102.30 -1.60
N ILE A 68 -40.25 101.91 -0.95
CA ILE A 68 -39.64 100.59 -1.14
C ILE A 68 -40.47 99.55 -0.39
N HIS A 69 -41.03 98.58 -1.12
CA HIS A 69 -41.84 97.48 -0.60
C HIS A 69 -40.97 96.45 0.13
N VAL A 70 -41.52 95.80 1.16
CA VAL A 70 -40.80 94.75 1.91
C VAL A 70 -40.83 93.45 1.12
N SER A 71 -39.67 92.83 0.87
CA SER A 71 -39.61 91.50 0.24
C SER A 71 -39.76 90.36 1.25
N SER A 72 -40.35 89.26 0.80
CA SER A 72 -40.43 87.97 1.52
C SER A 72 -39.72 86.87 0.72
N LEU A 73 -38.96 86.05 1.43
CA LEU A 73 -38.14 84.98 0.87
C LEU A 73 -38.58 83.62 1.40
N THR A 74 -38.56 82.60 0.53
CA THR A 74 -38.78 81.20 0.93
C THR A 74 -37.69 80.33 0.32
N VAL A 75 -36.97 79.58 1.17
CA VAL A 75 -35.93 78.62 0.75
C VAL A 75 -36.53 77.22 0.79
N GLU A 76 -36.31 76.44 -0.26
CA GLU A 76 -36.65 75.02 -0.25
C GLU A 76 -35.59 74.23 0.54
N ASN A 77 -36.01 73.47 1.56
CA ASN A 77 -35.15 72.45 2.18
C ASN A 77 -34.79 71.40 1.13
N LYS A 78 -33.53 70.96 1.08
CA LYS A 78 -33.05 69.95 0.13
C LYS A 78 -32.33 68.82 0.85
N THR A 79 -32.59 67.59 0.42
CA THR A 79 -31.79 66.41 0.80
C THR A 79 -30.99 65.95 -0.42
N ILE A 80 -29.69 65.71 -0.24
CA ILE A 80 -28.80 65.26 -1.33
C ILE A 80 -27.67 64.39 -0.76
N SER A 81 -27.12 63.51 -1.59
CA SER A 81 -25.92 62.76 -1.23
C SER A 81 -24.66 63.63 -1.15
N CYS A 82 -23.63 63.15 -0.43
CA CYS A 82 -22.27 63.70 -0.46
C CYS A 82 -21.70 63.76 -1.89
N ASN A 83 -20.77 64.68 -2.18
CA ASN A 83 -20.07 64.80 -3.47
C ASN A 83 -21.02 64.83 -4.69
N SER A 84 -22.18 65.46 -4.54
CA SER A 84 -23.24 65.53 -5.55
C SER A 84 -23.72 66.97 -5.73
N SER A 85 -24.17 67.32 -6.94
CA SER A 85 -24.72 68.65 -7.23
C SER A 85 -26.19 68.76 -6.82
N VAL A 86 -26.55 69.85 -6.13
CA VAL A 86 -27.92 70.20 -5.76
C VAL A 86 -28.25 71.60 -6.27
N GLN A 87 -29.43 71.78 -6.88
CA GLN A 87 -29.93 73.11 -7.20
C GLN A 87 -30.61 73.71 -5.97
N LEU A 88 -30.03 74.76 -5.41
CA LEU A 88 -30.66 75.60 -4.40
C LEU A 88 -31.65 76.55 -5.09
N VAL A 89 -32.84 76.68 -4.50
CA VAL A 89 -33.94 77.49 -5.04
C VAL A 89 -34.45 78.42 -3.95
N VAL A 90 -34.71 79.67 -4.30
CA VAL A 90 -35.40 80.64 -3.44
C VAL A 90 -36.54 81.29 -4.22
N LYS A 91 -37.72 81.41 -3.58
CA LYS A 91 -38.80 82.30 -4.04
C LYS A 91 -38.58 83.69 -3.43
N VAL A 92 -38.71 84.74 -4.23
CA VAL A 92 -38.63 86.15 -3.85
C VAL A 92 -39.92 86.84 -4.30
N VAL A 93 -40.70 87.36 -3.34
CA VAL A 93 -41.93 88.10 -3.60
C VAL A 93 -41.98 89.41 -2.82
N ASP A 94 -42.88 90.30 -3.21
CA ASP A 94 -43.43 91.31 -2.30
C ASP A 94 -44.16 90.62 -1.14
N LYS A 95 -43.88 91.03 0.11
CA LYS A 95 -44.44 90.42 1.33
C LYS A 95 -45.95 90.67 1.50
N THR A 96 -46.45 91.78 0.96
CA THR A 96 -47.83 92.27 1.12
C THR A 96 -48.70 91.82 -0.05
N THR A 97 -48.19 91.87 -1.28
CA THR A 97 -48.96 91.54 -2.50
C THR A 97 -48.69 90.13 -3.03
N ASN A 98 -47.66 89.42 -2.52
CA ASN A 98 -47.20 88.10 -2.99
C ASN A 98 -46.81 88.07 -4.49
N VAL A 99 -46.66 89.24 -5.13
CA VAL A 99 -46.21 89.37 -6.52
C VAL A 99 -44.74 88.96 -6.64
N ASN A 100 -44.43 88.18 -7.68
CA ASN A 100 -43.09 87.72 -7.99
C ASN A 100 -42.13 88.90 -8.26
N ALA A 101 -40.97 88.90 -7.60
CA ALA A 101 -39.92 89.89 -7.86
C ALA A 101 -39.40 89.79 -9.30
N SER A 102 -39.39 90.90 -10.02
CA SER A 102 -39.03 90.95 -11.45
C SER A 102 -37.52 90.92 -11.71
N SER A 103 -36.70 91.31 -10.74
CA SER A 103 -35.25 91.47 -10.89
C SER A 103 -34.52 91.46 -9.54
N GLY A 104 -33.19 91.63 -9.55
CA GLY A 104 -32.33 91.70 -8.37
C GLY A 104 -31.42 90.47 -8.24
N LYS A 105 -30.59 90.45 -7.19
CA LYS A 105 -29.54 89.43 -6.99
C LYS A 105 -29.64 88.80 -5.61
N VAL A 106 -29.60 87.47 -5.54
CA VAL A 106 -29.52 86.72 -4.28
C VAL A 106 -28.10 86.19 -4.08
N ALA A 107 -27.55 86.38 -2.89
CA ALA A 107 -26.38 85.65 -2.41
C ALA A 107 -26.82 84.36 -1.72
N PHE A 108 -26.28 83.22 -2.17
CA PHE A 108 -26.49 81.91 -1.53
C PHE A 108 -25.32 81.60 -0.61
N LYS A 109 -25.63 81.14 0.61
CA LYS A 109 -24.67 80.79 1.65
C LYS A 109 -24.94 79.40 2.21
N ILE A 110 -23.86 78.68 2.57
CA ILE A 110 -23.90 77.42 3.32
C ILE A 110 -23.10 77.63 4.60
N ASN A 111 -23.73 77.38 5.76
CA ASN A 111 -23.21 77.69 7.09
C ASN A 111 -22.61 79.12 7.18
N GLY A 112 -23.35 80.12 6.66
CA GLY A 112 -22.95 81.54 6.68
C GLY A 112 -21.93 81.98 5.62
N LYS A 113 -21.13 81.06 5.05
CA LYS A 113 -20.18 81.36 3.96
C LYS A 113 -20.90 81.46 2.62
N THR A 114 -20.72 82.56 1.91
CA THR A 114 -21.22 82.72 0.53
C THR A 114 -20.58 81.68 -0.39
N VAL A 115 -21.42 80.89 -1.08
CA VAL A 115 -20.99 79.90 -2.07
C VAL A 115 -21.18 80.40 -3.49
N GLY A 116 -22.15 81.29 -3.73
CA GLY A 116 -22.36 81.91 -5.03
C GLY A 116 -23.55 82.87 -5.04
N TYR A 117 -24.00 83.24 -6.24
CA TYR A 117 -25.10 84.16 -6.47
C TYR A 117 -26.03 83.65 -7.56
N GLY A 118 -27.30 84.03 -7.49
CA GLY A 118 -28.27 83.86 -8.58
C GLY A 118 -29.03 85.17 -8.83
N SER A 119 -29.29 85.48 -10.10
CA SER A 119 -30.22 86.56 -10.47
C SER A 119 -31.66 86.12 -10.26
N VAL A 120 -32.53 87.04 -9.86
CA VAL A 120 -33.97 86.79 -9.75
C VAL A 120 -34.61 86.98 -11.12
N VAL A 121 -35.35 85.97 -11.58
CA VAL A 121 -36.18 85.98 -12.79
C VAL A 121 -37.54 85.38 -12.43
N ASN A 122 -38.62 86.12 -12.71
CA ASN A 122 -40.00 85.72 -12.36
C ASN A 122 -40.13 85.19 -10.91
N GLY A 123 -39.66 85.97 -9.94
CA GLY A 123 -39.79 85.66 -8.51
C GLY A 123 -38.99 84.45 -8.02
N LYS A 124 -38.05 83.91 -8.81
CA LYS A 124 -37.15 82.84 -8.38
C LYS A 124 -35.69 83.17 -8.70
N ALA A 125 -34.78 82.75 -7.81
CA ALA A 125 -33.35 82.66 -8.12
C ALA A 125 -32.85 81.24 -7.83
N TYR A 126 -31.84 80.82 -8.58
CA TYR A 126 -31.29 79.47 -8.56
C TYR A 126 -29.77 79.54 -8.39
N TYR A 127 -29.19 78.54 -7.71
CA TYR A 127 -27.75 78.32 -7.69
C TYR A 127 -27.43 76.83 -7.51
N THR A 128 -26.63 76.26 -8.42
CA THR A 128 -26.18 74.87 -8.32
C THR A 128 -24.97 74.79 -7.41
N TYR A 129 -25.12 74.14 -6.27
CA TYR A 129 -24.07 73.91 -5.28
C TYR A 129 -23.60 72.45 -5.33
N ASN A 130 -22.28 72.22 -5.31
CA ASN A 130 -21.71 70.87 -5.23
C ASN A 130 -21.34 70.56 -3.77
N THR A 131 -21.81 69.43 -3.23
CA THR A 131 -21.54 68.97 -1.86
C THR A 131 -20.18 68.25 -1.70
N SER A 132 -19.26 68.38 -2.66
CA SER A 132 -17.87 67.92 -2.54
C SER A 132 -17.23 68.37 -1.22
N GLY A 133 -16.74 67.42 -0.42
CA GLY A 133 -16.12 67.68 0.87
C GLY A 133 -17.10 67.91 2.03
N LEU A 134 -18.42 67.85 1.79
CA LEU A 134 -19.41 67.81 2.85
C LEU A 134 -19.66 66.36 3.29
N THR A 135 -19.47 66.09 4.58
CA THR A 135 -19.83 64.83 5.22
C THR A 135 -21.34 64.74 5.43
N ALA A 136 -21.88 63.54 5.61
CA ALA A 136 -23.31 63.37 5.91
C ALA A 136 -23.71 64.05 7.25
N LYS A 137 -24.50 65.13 7.18
CA LYS A 137 -25.17 65.87 8.26
C LYS A 137 -26.03 67.00 7.70
N ASN A 138 -26.73 67.72 8.57
CA ASN A 138 -27.46 68.94 8.20
C ASN A 138 -26.53 70.17 8.11
N TYR A 139 -26.80 71.02 7.14
CA TYR A 139 -26.14 72.30 6.91
C TYR A 139 -27.18 73.41 6.75
N THR A 140 -26.91 74.60 7.28
CA THR A 140 -27.81 75.75 7.14
C THR A 140 -27.61 76.41 5.79
N ILE A 141 -28.64 76.39 4.95
CA ILE A 141 -28.75 77.29 3.81
C ILE A 141 -29.13 78.67 4.36
N SER A 142 -28.46 79.72 3.92
CA SER A 142 -28.90 81.10 4.16
C SER A 142 -28.87 81.88 2.86
N VAL A 143 -29.92 82.63 2.58
CA VAL A 143 -30.02 83.47 1.38
C VAL A 143 -30.16 84.93 1.79
N VAL A 144 -29.60 85.83 0.99
CA VAL A 144 -29.75 87.28 1.15
C VAL A 144 -30.10 87.88 -0.20
N TYR A 145 -31.29 88.46 -0.32
CA TYR A 145 -31.69 89.23 -1.49
C TYR A 145 -31.17 90.66 -1.35
N GLY A 146 -30.46 91.15 -2.38
CA GLY A 146 -29.81 92.46 -2.38
C GLY A 146 -30.76 93.66 -2.48
N GLY A 147 -32.05 93.43 -2.69
CA GLY A 147 -33.02 94.45 -3.09
C GLY A 147 -33.03 94.70 -4.60
N ASN A 148 -33.99 95.51 -5.04
CA ASN A 148 -33.97 96.21 -6.33
C ASN A 148 -34.62 97.60 -6.14
N SER A 149 -35.00 98.30 -7.22
CA SER A 149 -35.65 99.63 -7.14
C SER A 149 -37.06 99.63 -6.54
N TYR A 150 -37.67 98.46 -6.34
CA TYR A 150 -39.02 98.31 -5.80
C TYR A 150 -39.05 97.57 -4.45
N LEU A 151 -38.17 96.58 -4.25
CA LEU A 151 -38.15 95.69 -3.10
C LEU A 151 -36.92 95.87 -2.21
N SER A 152 -37.14 95.82 -0.91
CA SER A 152 -36.12 95.90 0.14
C SER A 152 -35.14 94.73 0.09
N LYS A 153 -34.01 94.89 0.79
CA LYS A 153 -33.18 93.76 1.22
C LYS A 153 -33.96 92.87 2.20
N SER A 154 -33.65 91.58 2.20
CA SER A 154 -34.23 90.57 3.08
C SER A 154 -33.38 89.30 3.08
N ASN A 155 -33.64 88.41 4.04
CA ASN A 155 -32.97 87.13 4.18
C ASN A 155 -33.96 86.01 4.52
N ALA A 156 -33.52 84.77 4.35
CA ALA A 156 -34.21 83.57 4.82
C ALA A 156 -33.20 82.43 5.04
N THR A 157 -33.64 81.38 5.73
CA THR A 157 -32.86 80.17 6.00
C THR A 157 -33.61 78.91 5.60
N GLY A 158 -32.86 77.85 5.32
CA GLY A 158 -33.36 76.51 5.07
C GLY A 158 -32.32 75.45 5.45
N CYS A 159 -32.65 74.17 5.29
CA CYS A 159 -31.77 73.04 5.59
C CYS A 159 -31.30 72.33 4.31
N LEU A 160 -29.99 72.13 4.20
CA LEU A 160 -29.37 71.20 3.28
C LEU A 160 -28.97 69.94 4.06
N THR A 161 -29.73 68.88 3.92
CA THR A 161 -29.48 67.58 4.55
C THR A 161 -28.57 66.76 3.62
N VAL A 162 -27.30 66.61 4.00
CA VAL A 162 -26.35 65.80 3.25
C VAL A 162 -26.37 64.36 3.79
N ILE A 163 -26.50 63.37 2.91
CA ILE A 163 -26.54 61.93 3.26
C ILE A 163 -25.38 61.14 2.66
N THR A 164 -25.04 59.98 3.25
CA THR A 164 -24.03 59.07 2.69
C THR A 164 -24.51 58.42 1.40
N ARG A 165 -23.59 58.17 0.45
CA ARG A 165 -23.90 57.40 -0.76
C ARG A 165 -23.89 55.89 -0.47
N ASN A 166 -24.78 55.15 -1.10
CA ASN A 166 -24.90 53.70 -0.85
C ASN A 166 -23.68 52.93 -1.38
N THR A 167 -23.33 51.83 -0.71
CA THR A 167 -22.30 50.88 -1.18
C THR A 167 -22.89 49.51 -1.52
N GLN A 168 -22.29 48.84 -2.49
CA GLN A 168 -22.59 47.46 -2.88
C GLN A 168 -21.41 46.57 -2.48
N LEU A 169 -21.72 45.41 -1.93
CA LEU A 169 -20.75 44.46 -1.37
C LEU A 169 -20.88 43.11 -2.07
N THR A 170 -19.77 42.43 -2.34
CA THR A 170 -19.75 41.04 -2.85
C THR A 170 -18.71 40.21 -2.12
N VAL A 171 -18.93 38.90 -1.98
CA VAL A 171 -17.98 37.96 -1.35
C VAL A 171 -18.03 36.63 -2.11
N ASP A 172 -16.86 36.06 -2.39
CA ASP A 172 -16.78 34.80 -3.11
C ASP A 172 -17.18 33.62 -2.21
N ASN A 173 -17.77 32.59 -2.80
CA ASN A 173 -17.77 31.26 -2.20
C ASN A 173 -16.34 30.69 -2.22
N LYS A 174 -15.96 29.92 -1.19
CA LYS A 174 -14.66 29.24 -1.11
C LYS A 174 -14.86 27.76 -0.76
N ILE A 175 -14.09 26.89 -1.41
CA ILE A 175 -13.99 25.47 -1.06
C ILE A 175 -12.56 25.22 -0.58
N ILE A 176 -12.39 24.54 0.55
CA ILE A 176 -11.09 24.17 1.11
C ILE A 176 -11.09 22.73 1.61
N ILE A 177 -9.90 22.14 1.69
CA ILE A 177 -9.67 20.84 2.35
C ILE A 177 -9.62 21.06 3.87
N TYR A 178 -10.06 20.08 4.65
CA TYR A 178 -10.02 20.09 6.11
C TYR A 178 -8.62 20.43 6.67
N ASN A 179 -8.62 21.32 7.68
CA ASN A 179 -7.47 21.98 8.31
C ASN A 179 -6.62 22.90 7.40
N SER A 180 -7.05 23.26 6.19
CA SER A 180 -6.43 24.35 5.42
C SER A 180 -6.87 25.73 5.93
N SER A 181 -5.99 26.73 5.86
CA SER A 181 -6.37 28.14 6.00
C SER A 181 -7.11 28.63 4.75
N VAL A 182 -7.95 29.66 4.90
CA VAL A 182 -8.65 30.30 3.78
C VAL A 182 -8.46 31.81 3.79
N GLN A 183 -8.16 32.40 2.64
CA GLN A 183 -8.26 33.85 2.46
C GLN A 183 -9.69 34.20 2.04
N LEU A 184 -10.38 34.95 2.90
CA LEU A 184 -11.66 35.56 2.57
C LEU A 184 -11.41 36.93 1.94
N THR A 185 -12.10 37.20 0.84
CA THR A 185 -11.96 38.44 0.07
C THR A 185 -13.35 38.99 -0.22
N THR A 186 -13.52 40.31 -0.08
CA THR A 186 -14.75 41.01 -0.48
C THR A 186 -14.42 42.20 -1.37
N THR A 187 -15.33 42.53 -2.28
CA THR A 187 -15.27 43.75 -3.08
C THR A 187 -16.32 44.75 -2.60
N VAL A 188 -15.94 46.02 -2.51
CA VAL A 188 -16.71 47.16 -2.03
C VAL A 188 -16.76 48.20 -3.14
N ILE A 189 -17.95 48.39 -3.71
CA ILE A 189 -18.20 49.29 -4.84
C ILE A 189 -19.15 50.40 -4.39
N ASP A 190 -18.89 51.60 -4.88
CA ASP A 190 -19.78 52.75 -4.73
C ASP A 190 -21.01 52.57 -5.61
N SER A 191 -22.21 52.42 -5.01
CA SER A 191 -23.43 52.13 -5.78
C SER A 191 -23.80 53.24 -6.75
N SER A 192 -23.32 54.47 -6.52
CA SER A 192 -23.63 55.66 -7.34
C SER A 192 -22.65 55.87 -8.49
N THR A 193 -21.33 55.80 -8.24
CA THR A 193 -20.31 56.04 -9.27
C THR A 193 -19.77 54.77 -9.92
N LYS A 194 -20.13 53.59 -9.40
CA LYS A 194 -19.59 52.26 -9.77
C LYS A 194 -18.08 52.09 -9.57
N ASN A 195 -17.41 53.07 -8.97
CA ASN A 195 -15.99 53.02 -8.66
C ASN A 195 -15.71 52.18 -7.41
N TYR A 196 -14.50 51.66 -7.33
CA TYR A 196 -13.99 50.98 -6.14
C TYR A 196 -13.88 51.93 -4.94
N VAL A 197 -14.31 51.46 -3.77
CA VAL A 197 -14.24 52.24 -2.53
C VAL A 197 -12.83 52.25 -1.96
N SER A 198 -12.34 53.43 -1.56
CA SER A 198 -11.13 53.58 -0.75
C SER A 198 -11.48 53.85 0.73
N GLY A 199 -10.85 53.09 1.63
CA GLY A 199 -10.96 53.30 3.08
C GLY A 199 -12.24 52.76 3.74
N GLY A 200 -12.23 52.79 5.08
CA GLY A 200 -13.19 52.07 5.92
C GLY A 200 -12.75 50.62 6.19
N LYS A 201 -13.55 49.88 6.97
CA LYS A 201 -13.24 48.51 7.42
C LYS A 201 -14.38 47.55 7.06
N VAL A 202 -14.03 46.31 6.78
CA VAL A 202 -14.96 45.18 6.68
C VAL A 202 -14.79 44.29 7.89
N ALA A 203 -15.90 43.89 8.52
CA ALA A 203 -15.96 42.78 9.46
C ALA A 203 -16.25 41.48 8.70
N PHE A 204 -15.40 40.47 8.88
CA PHE A 204 -15.60 39.12 8.33
C PHE A 204 -16.22 38.21 9.39
N LYS A 205 -17.21 37.41 9.00
CA LYS A 205 -17.98 36.53 9.88
C LYS A 205 -18.13 35.12 9.31
N ILE A 206 -18.18 34.14 10.20
CA ILE A 206 -18.54 32.75 9.90
C ILE A 206 -19.72 32.38 10.81
N ASN A 207 -20.82 31.91 10.23
CA ASN A 207 -22.09 31.63 10.90
C ASN A 207 -22.51 32.79 11.85
N GLY A 208 -22.42 34.03 11.37
CA GLY A 208 -22.77 35.25 12.12
C GLY A 208 -21.73 35.75 13.14
N LYS A 209 -20.84 34.88 13.65
CA LYS A 209 -19.75 35.26 14.57
C LYS A 209 -18.63 35.98 13.82
N THR A 210 -18.23 37.16 14.30
CA THR A 210 -17.06 37.88 13.76
C THR A 210 -15.79 37.08 14.02
N ILE A 211 -15.01 36.84 12.96
CA ILE A 211 -13.72 36.15 13.01
C ILE A 211 -12.54 37.12 12.85
N GLY A 212 -12.76 38.29 12.24
CA GLY A 212 -11.72 39.30 12.07
C GLY A 212 -12.18 40.48 11.22
N TYR A 213 -11.22 41.35 10.87
CA TYR A 213 -11.46 42.57 10.10
C TYR A 213 -10.39 42.75 9.01
N GLY A 214 -10.77 43.42 7.91
CA GLY A 214 -9.85 43.89 6.88
C GLY A 214 -10.13 45.35 6.52
N SER A 215 -9.09 46.15 6.26
CA SER A 215 -9.23 47.50 5.71
C SER A 215 -9.56 47.45 4.22
N VAL A 216 -10.35 48.40 3.71
CA VAL A 216 -10.65 48.48 2.27
C VAL A 216 -9.59 49.30 1.54
N VAL A 217 -8.87 48.66 0.60
CA VAL A 217 -7.86 49.26 -0.28
C VAL A 217 -8.22 48.92 -1.72
N ASN A 218 -8.31 49.95 -2.58
CA ASN A 218 -8.76 49.82 -3.98
C ASN A 218 -9.99 48.90 -4.15
N GLY A 219 -11.03 49.15 -3.37
CA GLY A 219 -12.28 48.40 -3.41
C GLY A 219 -12.22 47.00 -2.84
N LYS A 220 -11.10 46.51 -2.31
CA LYS A 220 -10.98 45.16 -1.76
C LYS A 220 -10.59 45.16 -0.29
N ALA A 221 -11.17 44.22 0.46
CA ALA A 221 -10.70 43.88 1.81
C ALA A 221 -10.46 42.37 1.89
N TYR A 222 -9.47 41.99 2.69
CA TYR A 222 -8.98 40.63 2.83
C TYR A 222 -8.91 40.24 4.31
N TYR A 223 -9.16 38.97 4.62
CA TYR A 223 -8.88 38.39 5.93
C TYR A 223 -8.51 36.90 5.80
N THR A 224 -7.33 36.52 6.28
CA THR A 224 -6.90 35.11 6.33
C THR A 224 -7.43 34.46 7.60
N TYR A 225 -8.27 33.44 7.44
CA TYR A 225 -8.90 32.72 8.53
C TYR A 225 -8.31 31.31 8.68
N ASN A 226 -7.89 30.97 9.90
CA ASN A 226 -7.52 29.61 10.26
C ASN A 226 -8.81 28.81 10.57
N THR A 227 -9.01 27.68 9.89
CA THR A 227 -10.22 26.85 10.04
C THR A 227 -10.06 25.68 11.01
N SER A 228 -8.91 25.57 11.70
CA SER A 228 -8.69 24.58 12.75
C SER A 228 -9.86 24.50 13.74
N GLY A 229 -10.40 23.30 13.91
CA GLY A 229 -11.58 23.03 14.76
C GLY A 229 -12.93 23.10 14.05
N LEU A 230 -12.99 23.51 12.78
CA LEU A 230 -14.20 23.40 11.96
C LEU A 230 -14.31 22.02 11.31
N SER A 231 -15.44 21.33 11.52
CA SER A 231 -15.78 20.08 10.86
C SER A 231 -15.96 20.22 9.34
N VAL A 232 -15.75 19.14 8.59
CA VAL A 232 -16.19 18.99 7.19
C VAL A 232 -17.71 19.26 7.06
N LYS A 233 -18.08 20.39 6.44
CA LYS A 233 -19.45 20.82 6.05
C LYS A 233 -19.41 22.22 5.39
N ASN A 234 -20.59 22.74 5.04
CA ASN A 234 -20.79 24.14 4.64
C ASN A 234 -20.94 25.06 5.86
N TYR A 235 -20.43 26.28 5.72
CA TYR A 235 -20.54 27.40 6.66
C TYR A 235 -20.95 28.66 5.90
N THR A 236 -21.75 29.53 6.53
CA THR A 236 -22.14 30.82 5.94
C THR A 236 -21.07 31.86 6.23
N ILE A 237 -20.46 32.41 5.18
CA ILE A 237 -19.64 33.63 5.24
C ILE A 237 -20.61 34.82 5.29
N SER A 238 -20.33 35.81 6.13
CA SER A 238 -20.98 37.12 6.03
C SER A 238 -19.94 38.23 6.16
N VAL A 239 -20.01 39.21 5.28
CA VAL A 239 -19.14 40.40 5.30
C VAL A 239 -19.97 41.66 5.50
N VAL A 240 -19.46 42.59 6.29
CA VAL A 240 -20.15 43.85 6.62
C VAL A 240 -19.15 45.00 6.51
N TYR A 241 -19.35 45.89 5.55
CA TYR A 241 -18.59 47.14 5.44
C TYR A 241 -19.11 48.16 6.45
N SER A 242 -18.23 48.84 7.18
CA SER A 242 -18.58 49.78 8.25
C SER A 242 -19.33 51.03 7.77
N GLY A 243 -19.19 51.39 6.49
CA GLY A 243 -19.40 52.76 6.04
C GLY A 243 -18.24 53.68 6.43
N ASN A 244 -18.34 54.95 6.03
CA ASN A 244 -17.50 56.06 6.45
C ASN A 244 -18.32 57.38 6.41
N SER A 245 -17.69 58.55 6.58
CA SER A 245 -18.37 59.86 6.59
C SER A 245 -19.07 60.27 5.29
N TYR A 246 -18.86 59.53 4.20
CA TYR A 246 -19.42 59.75 2.86
C TYR A 246 -20.17 58.53 2.28
N LEU A 247 -19.99 57.33 2.86
CA LEU A 247 -20.46 56.04 2.33
C LEU A 247 -21.23 55.23 3.36
N SER A 248 -22.35 54.62 2.96
CA SER A 248 -23.18 53.80 3.83
C SER A 248 -22.49 52.48 4.21
N LYS A 249 -22.92 51.93 5.34
CA LYS A 249 -22.80 50.50 5.65
C LYS A 249 -23.48 49.65 4.56
N SER A 250 -22.94 48.46 4.32
CA SER A 250 -23.53 47.42 3.46
C SER A 250 -23.05 46.03 3.89
N ASN A 251 -23.67 44.96 3.36
CA ASN A 251 -23.31 43.59 3.68
C ASN A 251 -23.51 42.63 2.50
N ALA A 252 -22.83 41.49 2.52
CA ALA A 252 -23.01 40.37 1.60
C ALA A 252 -22.78 39.04 2.30
N THR A 253 -23.24 37.95 1.67
CA THR A 253 -23.15 36.58 2.19
C THR A 253 -22.67 35.63 1.11
N GLY A 254 -21.93 34.59 1.52
CA GLY A 254 -21.45 33.51 0.67
C GLY A 254 -21.22 32.25 1.51
N TYR A 255 -20.52 31.26 0.96
CA TYR A 255 -20.30 29.96 1.60
C TYR A 255 -18.83 29.57 1.66
N LEU A 256 -18.44 29.00 2.82
CA LEU A 256 -17.19 28.28 3.01
C LEU A 256 -17.52 26.78 3.12
N THR A 257 -17.14 26.00 2.11
CA THR A 257 -17.28 24.54 2.12
C THR A 257 -15.96 23.91 2.53
N ILE A 258 -15.97 23.14 3.62
CA ILE A 258 -14.82 22.33 4.06
C ILE A 258 -15.07 20.88 3.62
N ILE A 259 -14.20 20.35 2.76
CA ILE A 259 -14.24 18.96 2.26
C ILE A 259 -13.24 18.05 2.99
N THR A 260 -13.44 16.74 2.90
CA THR A 260 -12.51 15.73 3.44
C THR A 260 -11.14 15.78 2.75
N ARG A 261 -10.12 15.30 3.46
CA ARG A 261 -8.78 15.03 2.92
C ARG A 261 -8.82 13.73 2.12
N THR A 262 -8.10 13.65 1.01
CA THR A 262 -8.02 12.42 0.20
C THR A 262 -7.01 11.43 0.77
N THR A 263 -7.27 10.14 0.61
CA THR A 263 -6.42 9.05 1.13
C THR A 263 -5.81 8.22 0.01
N GLN A 264 -4.61 7.70 0.28
CA GLN A 264 -3.91 6.72 -0.57
C GLN A 264 -3.79 5.40 0.19
N MET A 265 -3.97 4.28 -0.50
CA MET A 265 -3.86 2.92 0.06
C MET A 265 -2.89 2.07 -0.73
N SER A 266 -2.15 1.20 -0.02
CA SER A 266 -1.40 0.09 -0.61
C SER A 266 -1.68 -1.21 0.15
N ILE A 267 -1.57 -2.33 -0.57
CA ILE A 267 -1.64 -3.69 -0.02
C ILE A 267 -0.38 -4.44 -0.45
N SER A 268 0.25 -5.18 0.46
CA SER A 268 1.46 -5.95 0.14
C SER A 268 1.11 -7.29 -0.49
N ASN A 269 1.90 -7.74 -1.47
CA ASN A 269 1.85 -9.11 -1.95
C ASN A 269 2.18 -10.11 -0.82
N LYS A 270 1.66 -11.33 -0.91
CA LYS A 270 1.90 -12.41 0.06
C LYS A 270 2.04 -13.75 -0.65
N THR A 271 2.93 -14.59 -0.14
CA THR A 271 3.03 -16.02 -0.48
C THR A 271 2.85 -16.82 0.80
N VAL A 272 2.14 -17.95 0.74
CA VAL A 272 1.73 -18.74 1.92
C VAL A 272 1.42 -20.18 1.49
N LEU A 273 1.61 -21.18 2.37
CA LEU A 273 1.25 -22.56 2.05
C LEU A 273 -0.27 -22.76 2.16
N LYS A 274 -0.81 -23.65 1.32
CA LYS A 274 -2.22 -24.03 1.33
C LYS A 274 -2.63 -24.56 2.71
N GLY A 275 -3.59 -23.89 3.34
CA GLY A 275 -4.16 -24.26 4.64
C GLY A 275 -3.70 -23.36 5.79
N GLU A 276 -2.58 -22.64 5.62
CA GLU A 276 -2.10 -21.70 6.64
C GLU A 276 -2.95 -20.42 6.71
N LEU A 277 -2.78 -19.69 7.81
CA LEU A 277 -3.34 -18.35 8.02
C LEU A 277 -2.42 -17.30 7.39
N VAL A 278 -2.93 -16.52 6.44
CA VAL A 278 -2.22 -15.36 5.89
C VAL A 278 -2.75 -14.07 6.51
N GLN A 279 -1.85 -13.24 7.06
CA GLN A 279 -2.19 -11.88 7.45
C GLN A 279 -2.07 -10.95 6.22
N LEU A 280 -3.22 -10.45 5.78
CA LEU A 280 -3.30 -9.34 4.83
C LEU A 280 -3.07 -8.03 5.61
N THR A 281 -2.17 -7.19 5.11
CA THR A 281 -1.83 -5.89 5.70
C THR A 281 -2.05 -4.81 4.65
N VAL A 282 -2.72 -3.73 5.06
CA VAL A 282 -3.01 -2.56 4.21
C VAL A 282 -2.49 -1.32 4.92
N THR A 283 -1.73 -0.51 4.19
CA THR A 283 -1.30 0.82 4.65
C THR A 283 -2.25 1.87 4.08
N VAL A 284 -2.66 2.84 4.91
CA VAL A 284 -3.57 3.94 4.57
C VAL A 284 -2.95 5.26 5.04
N VAL A 285 -2.74 6.19 4.11
CA VAL A 285 -2.06 7.47 4.37
C VAL A 285 -2.87 8.65 3.85
N ASP A 286 -2.63 9.84 4.42
CA ASP A 286 -3.06 11.10 3.84
C ASP A 286 -2.37 11.29 2.47
N ASN A 287 -3.12 11.55 1.41
CA ASN A 287 -2.54 11.61 0.08
C ASN A 287 -1.61 12.84 -0.12
N SER A 288 -1.77 13.91 0.66
CA SER A 288 -1.02 15.15 0.53
C SER A 288 0.24 15.17 1.41
N THR A 289 0.17 14.73 2.66
CA THR A 289 1.31 14.74 3.60
C THR A 289 2.01 13.39 3.72
N LYS A 290 1.40 12.31 3.21
CA LYS A 290 1.84 10.90 3.37
C LYS A 290 1.89 10.40 4.82
N ASN A 291 1.40 11.19 5.77
CA ASN A 291 1.27 10.78 7.17
C ASN A 291 0.26 9.63 7.33
N TYR A 292 0.55 8.76 8.29
CA TYR A 292 -0.34 7.66 8.70
C TYR A 292 -1.65 8.21 9.28
N ILE A 293 -2.78 7.62 8.89
CA ILE A 293 -4.12 8.00 9.40
C ILE A 293 -4.60 7.02 10.46
N SER A 294 -5.47 7.46 11.37
CA SER A 294 -6.15 6.58 12.31
C SER A 294 -7.67 6.75 12.22
N GLY A 295 -8.40 5.66 12.43
CA GLY A 295 -9.87 5.62 12.38
C GLY A 295 -10.45 5.33 10.99
N GLY A 296 -11.68 4.82 10.98
CA GLY A 296 -12.33 4.24 9.80
C GLY A 296 -12.00 2.75 9.63
N LYS A 297 -12.65 2.10 8.65
CA LYS A 297 -12.65 0.65 8.47
C LYS A 297 -12.19 0.28 7.07
N VAL A 298 -11.39 -0.77 6.96
CA VAL A 298 -10.93 -1.36 5.69
C VAL A 298 -11.64 -2.68 5.45
N ALA A 299 -12.21 -2.85 4.26
CA ALA A 299 -12.72 -4.13 3.76
C ALA A 299 -11.64 -4.80 2.90
N PHE A 300 -11.24 -6.01 3.28
CA PHE A 300 -10.26 -6.82 2.55
C PHE A 300 -10.96 -7.72 1.54
N LYS A 301 -10.40 -7.84 0.33
CA LYS A 301 -11.00 -8.58 -0.78
C LYS A 301 -10.01 -9.55 -1.43
N ILE A 302 -10.52 -10.72 -1.82
CA ILE A 302 -9.82 -11.72 -2.64
C ILE A 302 -10.69 -11.98 -3.88
N ASN A 303 -10.10 -11.86 -5.07
CA ASN A 303 -10.80 -11.86 -6.37
C ASN A 303 -12.06 -10.97 -6.39
N GLY A 304 -11.98 -9.80 -5.74
CA GLY A 304 -13.07 -8.82 -5.66
C GLY A 304 -14.13 -9.08 -4.57
N LYS A 305 -14.27 -10.32 -4.08
CA LYS A 305 -15.18 -10.68 -2.97
C LYS A 305 -14.58 -10.23 -1.64
N THR A 306 -15.36 -9.53 -0.82
CA THR A 306 -14.95 -9.18 0.56
C THR A 306 -14.81 -10.45 1.40
N VAL A 307 -13.64 -10.66 1.99
CA VAL A 307 -13.34 -11.79 2.89
C VAL A 307 -13.37 -11.40 4.37
N GLY A 308 -13.15 -10.12 4.69
CA GLY A 308 -13.12 -9.65 6.07
C GLY A 308 -12.84 -8.15 6.18
N TYR A 309 -12.62 -7.69 7.41
CA TYR A 309 -12.42 -6.28 7.72
C TYR A 309 -11.37 -6.07 8.81
N GLY A 310 -10.71 -4.91 8.77
CA GLY A 310 -9.87 -4.41 9.86
C GLY A 310 -10.12 -2.92 10.11
N SER A 311 -9.91 -2.46 11.35
CA SER A 311 -9.90 -1.03 11.69
C SER A 311 -8.54 -0.42 11.31
N VAL A 312 -8.51 0.88 10.97
CA VAL A 312 -7.23 1.58 10.74
C VAL A 312 -6.68 2.14 12.04
N VAL A 313 -5.49 1.70 12.44
CA VAL A 313 -4.72 2.17 13.60
C VAL A 313 -3.28 2.43 13.12
N ASP A 314 -2.74 3.61 13.43
CA ASP A 314 -1.40 4.04 12.99
C ASP A 314 -1.10 3.75 11.50
N GLY A 315 -2.00 4.20 10.63
CA GLY A 315 -1.90 4.06 9.18
C GLY A 315 -2.02 2.62 8.67
N LYS A 316 -2.35 1.63 9.51
CA LYS A 316 -2.40 0.22 9.13
C LYS A 316 -3.73 -0.42 9.48
N ALA A 317 -4.18 -1.32 8.61
CA ALA A 317 -5.26 -2.25 8.88
C ALA A 317 -4.78 -3.67 8.60
N TYR A 318 -5.35 -4.63 9.33
CA TYR A 318 -4.95 -6.04 9.30
C TYR A 318 -6.17 -6.95 9.19
N TYR A 319 -6.04 -8.07 8.50
CA TYR A 319 -7.01 -9.17 8.53
C TYR A 319 -6.31 -10.52 8.30
N ASN A 320 -6.53 -11.47 9.21
CA ASN A 320 -6.03 -12.84 9.08
C ASN A 320 -7.07 -13.68 8.31
N TYR A 321 -6.63 -14.33 7.23
CA TYR A 321 -7.48 -15.14 6.36
C TYR A 321 -6.98 -16.59 6.31
N ASN A 322 -7.89 -17.56 6.43
CA ASN A 322 -7.58 -18.99 6.32
C ASN A 322 -7.63 -19.43 4.85
N THR A 323 -6.53 -20.01 4.36
CA THR A 323 -6.36 -20.36 2.94
C THR A 323 -6.86 -21.75 2.56
N SER A 324 -7.37 -22.58 3.49
CA SER A 324 -7.83 -23.96 3.21
C SER A 324 -8.90 -24.06 2.11
N SER A 325 -9.68 -23.00 1.90
CA SER A 325 -10.71 -22.93 0.83
C SER A 325 -10.15 -22.56 -0.56
N LEU A 326 -8.85 -22.29 -0.67
CA LEU A 326 -8.19 -21.93 -1.92
C LEU A 326 -7.40 -23.11 -2.52
N GLY A 327 -7.35 -23.15 -3.85
CA GLY A 327 -6.43 -24.00 -4.59
C GLY A 327 -5.03 -23.39 -4.67
N LEU A 328 -4.09 -24.13 -5.24
CA LEU A 328 -2.76 -23.60 -5.56
C LEU A 328 -2.86 -22.56 -6.69
N GLY A 329 -2.15 -21.45 -6.58
CA GLY A 329 -2.12 -20.41 -7.62
C GLY A 329 -2.16 -18.98 -7.11
N ASN A 330 -2.41 -18.04 -8.03
CA ASN A 330 -2.39 -16.59 -7.77
C ASN A 330 -3.80 -16.03 -7.66
N TYR A 331 -4.05 -15.28 -6.59
CA TYR A 331 -5.31 -14.60 -6.31
C TYR A 331 -5.11 -13.08 -6.27
N THR A 332 -5.99 -12.33 -6.91
CA THR A 332 -5.95 -10.86 -6.84
C THR A 332 -6.44 -10.40 -5.47
N ILE A 333 -5.62 -9.64 -4.74
CA ILE A 333 -6.02 -9.00 -3.49
C ILE A 333 -6.12 -7.49 -3.65
N ASN A 334 -7.15 -6.88 -3.07
CA ASN A 334 -7.23 -5.43 -2.87
C ASN A 334 -8.07 -5.11 -1.64
N ALA A 335 -8.13 -3.83 -1.28
CA ALA A 335 -8.85 -3.38 -0.11
C ALA A 335 -9.54 -2.03 -0.34
N SER A 336 -10.63 -1.78 0.40
CA SER A 336 -11.42 -0.55 0.32
C SER A 336 -11.53 0.09 1.70
N TYR A 337 -11.07 1.34 1.83
CA TYR A 337 -11.24 2.14 3.04
C TYR A 337 -12.58 2.88 3.00
N SER A 338 -13.33 2.84 4.10
CA SER A 338 -14.67 3.44 4.23
C SER A 338 -14.68 4.98 4.20
N GLY A 339 -13.52 5.62 4.39
CA GLY A 339 -13.48 7.01 4.83
C GLY A 339 -13.72 7.16 6.34
N SER A 340 -13.68 8.40 6.79
CA SER A 340 -13.99 8.83 8.17
C SER A 340 -14.56 10.25 8.17
N LYS A 341 -14.75 10.87 9.36
CA LYS A 341 -15.23 12.25 9.49
C LYS A 341 -14.33 13.31 8.81
N ILE A 342 -13.07 12.98 8.53
CA ILE A 342 -12.08 13.91 7.95
C ILE A 342 -11.40 13.37 6.68
N TYR A 343 -11.54 12.08 6.37
CA TYR A 343 -10.91 11.42 5.22
C TYR A 343 -11.94 10.83 4.26
N SER A 344 -11.71 10.98 2.95
CA SER A 344 -12.50 10.30 1.93
C SER A 344 -12.31 8.78 2.00
N SER A 345 -13.28 8.02 1.46
CA SER A 345 -13.05 6.65 1.05
C SER A 345 -11.99 6.59 -0.06
N THR A 346 -11.37 5.42 -0.21
CA THR A 346 -10.45 5.11 -1.31
C THR A 346 -10.30 3.59 -1.47
N VAL A 347 -9.63 3.15 -2.53
CA VAL A 347 -9.37 1.72 -2.83
C VAL A 347 -7.87 1.56 -3.07
N SER A 348 -7.29 0.45 -2.59
CA SER A 348 -5.88 0.13 -2.83
C SER A 348 -5.61 -0.22 -4.29
N SER A 349 -4.33 -0.11 -4.68
CA SER A 349 -3.82 -0.90 -5.80
C SER A 349 -4.12 -2.40 -5.62
N LYS A 350 -4.11 -3.15 -6.72
CA LYS A 350 -4.15 -4.62 -6.67
C LYS A 350 -2.78 -5.16 -6.26
N GLY A 351 -2.76 -6.11 -5.34
CA GLY A 351 -1.64 -7.00 -5.07
C GLY A 351 -1.99 -8.45 -5.43
N VAL A 352 -1.06 -9.36 -5.14
CA VAL A 352 -1.21 -10.81 -5.37
C VAL A 352 -1.04 -11.58 -4.05
N LEU A 353 -1.95 -12.52 -3.82
CA LEU A 353 -1.81 -13.61 -2.85
C LEU A 353 -1.49 -14.90 -3.62
N THR A 354 -0.31 -15.47 -3.40
CA THR A 354 0.13 -16.72 -4.02
C THR A 354 0.01 -17.86 -3.01
N ILE A 355 -0.81 -18.87 -3.34
CA ILE A 355 -0.97 -20.09 -2.54
C ILE A 355 -0.06 -21.17 -3.13
N THR A 356 0.89 -21.65 -2.33
CA THR A 356 1.85 -22.71 -2.69
C THR A 356 1.62 -24.00 -1.89
N SER A 357 2.34 -25.06 -2.25
CA SER A 357 2.59 -26.22 -1.38
C SER A 357 4.10 -26.44 -1.28
N PRO A 358 4.59 -27.21 -0.29
CA PRO A 358 6.01 -27.59 -0.22
C PRO A 358 6.51 -28.25 -1.51
N SER A 359 7.80 -28.20 -1.78
CA SER A 359 8.39 -28.80 -2.98
C SER A 359 9.80 -29.29 -2.74
N PHE A 360 10.10 -30.51 -3.18
CA PHE A 360 11.33 -31.21 -2.83
C PHE A 360 12.28 -31.33 -4.02
N THR A 361 13.57 -31.22 -3.73
CA THR A 361 14.67 -31.40 -4.68
C THR A 361 14.98 -32.88 -4.92
N TYR A 362 15.79 -33.16 -5.95
CA TYR A 362 16.33 -34.49 -6.20
C TYR A 362 17.07 -35.08 -4.98
N ALA A 363 17.80 -34.26 -4.22
CA ALA A 363 18.57 -34.71 -3.07
C ALA A 363 17.65 -35.23 -1.95
N GLU A 364 16.69 -34.42 -1.50
CA GLU A 364 15.72 -34.77 -0.45
C GLU A 364 14.88 -36.00 -0.84
N ILE A 365 14.44 -36.06 -2.10
CA ILE A 365 13.68 -37.22 -2.62
C ILE A 365 14.57 -38.47 -2.65
N LYS A 366 15.86 -38.36 -2.96
CA LYS A 366 16.77 -39.49 -2.99
C LYS A 366 17.14 -40.00 -1.59
N GLU A 367 17.34 -39.10 -0.65
CA GLU A 367 17.60 -39.42 0.76
C GLU A 367 16.42 -40.18 1.38
N ALA A 368 15.20 -39.61 1.25
CA ALA A 368 13.95 -40.25 1.65
C ALA A 368 13.74 -41.63 0.99
N ALA A 369 14.07 -41.74 -0.31
CA ALA A 369 13.95 -43.01 -1.04
C ALA A 369 14.95 -44.07 -0.58
N VAL A 370 16.15 -43.69 -0.14
CA VAL A 370 17.16 -44.62 0.39
C VAL A 370 16.74 -45.11 1.77
N TYR A 371 16.31 -44.21 2.66
CA TYR A 371 15.79 -44.58 3.98
C TYR A 371 14.62 -45.55 3.86
N LEU A 372 13.58 -45.19 3.09
CA LEU A 372 12.38 -46.00 2.95
C LEU A 372 12.66 -47.34 2.24
N ARG A 373 13.67 -47.41 1.36
CA ARG A 373 14.14 -48.69 0.79
C ARG A 373 14.77 -49.58 1.86
N ASN A 374 15.66 -49.03 2.69
CA ASN A 374 16.35 -49.80 3.72
C ASN A 374 15.35 -50.41 4.71
N GLN A 375 14.34 -49.64 5.13
CA GLN A 375 13.24 -50.12 5.98
C GLN A 375 12.50 -51.30 5.32
N TYR A 376 12.10 -51.18 4.04
CA TYR A 376 11.44 -52.29 3.36
C TYR A 376 12.39 -53.51 3.21
N GLU A 377 13.67 -53.29 2.90
CA GLU A 377 14.69 -54.35 2.78
C GLU A 377 15.14 -54.96 4.13
N SER A 378 14.59 -54.49 5.25
CA SER A 378 14.65 -55.10 6.59
C SER A 378 13.28 -55.61 7.08
N ASP A 379 12.31 -55.85 6.18
CA ASP A 379 10.92 -56.26 6.46
C ASP A 379 10.02 -55.20 7.15
N HIS A 380 10.55 -54.02 7.46
CA HIS A 380 9.85 -52.94 8.16
C HIS A 380 9.02 -52.09 7.17
N ILE A 381 7.77 -52.49 6.93
CA ILE A 381 6.87 -51.77 5.99
C ILE A 381 6.27 -50.51 6.62
N VAL A 382 7.08 -49.45 6.73
CA VAL A 382 6.65 -48.15 7.26
C VAL A 382 5.73 -47.40 6.28
N THR A 383 4.73 -46.71 6.82
CA THR A 383 3.67 -46.00 6.08
C THR A 383 3.88 -44.49 5.98
N LYS A 384 4.95 -43.95 6.59
CA LYS A 384 5.33 -42.54 6.54
C LYS A 384 6.81 -42.39 6.21
N VAL A 385 7.16 -41.25 5.64
CA VAL A 385 8.54 -40.88 5.29
C VAL A 385 8.78 -39.40 5.53
N ILE A 386 10.01 -39.02 5.87
CA ILE A 386 10.45 -37.62 5.96
C ILE A 386 11.16 -37.26 4.65
N VAL A 387 10.76 -36.16 4.03
CA VAL A 387 11.38 -35.62 2.81
C VAL A 387 11.75 -34.16 3.08
N GLY A 388 13.05 -33.85 3.07
CA GLY A 388 13.54 -32.58 3.60
C GLY A 388 13.16 -32.44 5.08
N SER A 389 12.38 -31.42 5.42
CA SER A 389 11.83 -31.23 6.78
C SER A 389 10.38 -31.72 6.95
N MET A 390 9.76 -32.33 5.95
CA MET A 390 8.33 -32.68 5.96
C MET A 390 8.09 -34.18 6.10
N THR A 391 7.39 -34.59 7.15
CA THR A 391 6.77 -35.92 7.24
C THR A 391 5.52 -35.99 6.37
N MET A 392 5.38 -37.05 5.56
CA MET A 392 4.22 -37.32 4.70
C MET A 392 3.85 -38.80 4.67
N GLY A 393 2.68 -39.13 4.10
CA GLY A 393 2.33 -40.50 3.76
C GLY A 393 3.15 -41.02 2.58
N VAL A 394 3.41 -42.32 2.53
CA VAL A 394 4.10 -42.92 1.38
C VAL A 394 3.23 -42.84 0.10
N GLU A 395 1.91 -42.72 0.28
CA GLU A 395 0.91 -42.39 -0.74
C GLU A 395 1.15 -41.04 -1.42
N ASP A 396 1.67 -40.05 -0.70
CA ASP A 396 2.06 -38.72 -1.22
C ASP A 396 3.43 -38.78 -1.90
N PHE A 397 4.33 -39.59 -1.32
CA PHE A 397 5.70 -39.76 -1.80
C PHE A 397 5.77 -40.53 -3.12
N LEU A 398 4.88 -41.49 -3.39
CA LEU A 398 4.87 -42.25 -4.65
C LEU A 398 4.72 -41.33 -5.90
N PRO A 399 3.73 -40.41 -5.99
CA PRO A 399 3.68 -39.39 -7.04
C PRO A 399 4.91 -38.49 -7.11
N ILE A 400 5.57 -38.21 -5.99
CA ILE A 400 6.79 -37.40 -5.94
C ILE A 400 7.94 -38.15 -6.61
N MET A 401 8.14 -39.42 -6.24
CA MET A 401 9.12 -40.32 -6.83
C MET A 401 8.93 -40.51 -8.33
N ILE A 402 7.71 -40.81 -8.79
CA ILE A 402 7.43 -41.03 -10.22
C ILE A 402 7.77 -39.77 -11.04
N LYS A 403 7.37 -38.58 -10.56
CA LYS A 403 7.70 -37.31 -11.22
C LYS A 403 9.20 -37.05 -11.25
N MET A 404 9.94 -37.40 -10.19
CA MET A 404 11.40 -37.25 -10.19
C MET A 404 12.09 -38.20 -11.20
N VAL A 405 11.63 -39.46 -11.33
CA VAL A 405 12.12 -40.37 -12.39
C VAL A 405 11.85 -39.79 -13.79
N ASN A 406 10.66 -39.21 -14.02
CA ASN A 406 10.36 -38.50 -15.27
C ASN A 406 11.24 -37.26 -15.50
N ASN A 407 11.57 -36.51 -14.44
CA ASN A 407 12.47 -35.36 -14.53
C ASN A 407 13.89 -35.80 -14.92
N ILE A 408 14.45 -36.83 -14.29
CA ILE A 408 15.78 -37.36 -14.63
C ILE A 408 15.79 -37.87 -16.08
N ASN A 409 14.76 -38.63 -16.49
CA ASN A 409 14.62 -39.14 -17.87
C ASN A 409 14.49 -38.04 -18.93
N SER A 410 14.10 -36.81 -18.54
CA SER A 410 13.95 -35.66 -19.44
C SER A 410 15.03 -34.58 -19.25
N GLY A 411 16.06 -34.82 -18.43
CA GLY A 411 17.12 -33.85 -18.11
C GLY A 411 16.71 -32.72 -17.17
N ASN A 412 15.49 -32.74 -16.63
CA ASN A 412 14.88 -31.68 -15.82
C ASN A 412 15.06 -31.88 -14.30
N VAL A 413 16.11 -32.59 -13.87
CA VAL A 413 16.31 -33.01 -12.45
C VAL A 413 16.37 -31.86 -11.44
N SER A 414 16.71 -30.64 -11.88
CA SER A 414 16.69 -29.42 -11.07
C SER A 414 15.29 -28.90 -10.74
N SER A 415 14.25 -29.37 -11.44
CA SER A 415 12.86 -28.97 -11.18
C SER A 415 12.32 -29.66 -9.91
N SER A 416 12.05 -28.87 -8.87
CA SER A 416 11.48 -29.37 -7.62
C SER A 416 10.07 -29.94 -7.81
N ILE A 417 9.76 -31.03 -7.11
CA ILE A 417 8.45 -31.67 -7.18
C ILE A 417 7.57 -31.20 -6.03
N ARG A 418 6.43 -30.58 -6.35
CA ARG A 418 5.43 -30.13 -5.37
C ARG A 418 4.73 -31.29 -4.66
N TYR A 419 4.59 -31.13 -3.34
CA TYR A 419 3.72 -31.92 -2.47
C TYR A 419 2.24 -31.77 -2.88
N ILE A 420 1.51 -32.88 -2.82
CA ILE A 420 0.05 -32.99 -2.89
C ILE A 420 -0.35 -34.09 -1.90
N ASP A 421 -1.38 -33.80 -1.12
CA ASP A 421 -2.00 -34.68 -0.11
C ASP A 421 -3.01 -35.63 -0.75
N TYR A 422 -2.89 -36.93 -0.49
CA TYR A 422 -3.73 -37.98 -1.08
C TYR A 422 -4.31 -38.93 -0.02
N THR A 423 -5.44 -39.55 -0.34
CA THR A 423 -6.06 -40.52 0.58
C THR A 423 -5.31 -41.87 0.52
N PRO A 424 -4.90 -42.47 1.66
CA PRO A 424 -4.27 -43.79 1.69
C PRO A 424 -5.20 -44.91 1.19
N ILE A 425 -4.61 -46.06 0.86
CA ILE A 425 -5.36 -47.29 0.57
C ILE A 425 -5.39 -48.21 1.80
N THR A 426 -6.46 -48.99 1.93
CA THR A 426 -6.62 -49.99 3.01
C THR A 426 -6.15 -51.39 2.62
N SER A 427 -5.94 -51.67 1.33
CA SER A 427 -5.44 -52.96 0.85
C SER A 427 -4.78 -52.83 -0.54
N GLN A 428 -3.89 -53.77 -0.86
CA GLN A 428 -3.26 -53.91 -2.18
C GLN A 428 -3.64 -55.24 -2.84
N ILE A 429 -3.39 -55.38 -4.15
CA ILE A 429 -3.50 -56.66 -4.86
C ILE A 429 -2.17 -56.93 -5.59
N ASP A 430 -1.27 -57.66 -4.94
CA ASP A 430 -0.08 -58.17 -5.61
C ASP A 430 -0.33 -59.61 -6.10
N THR A 431 -0.05 -59.86 -7.37
CA THR A 431 -0.09 -61.20 -7.99
C THR A 431 1.14 -61.42 -8.89
N ILE A 432 2.24 -60.70 -8.64
CA ILE A 432 3.41 -60.77 -9.50
C ILE A 432 4.27 -61.98 -9.14
N THR A 433 4.70 -62.74 -10.15
CA THR A 433 5.57 -63.92 -9.93
C THR A 433 7.05 -63.54 -9.76
N GLY A 434 7.40 -62.27 -10.02
CA GLY A 434 8.76 -61.76 -10.11
C GLY A 434 9.23 -61.60 -11.57
N GLY A 435 10.23 -60.76 -11.80
CA GLY A 435 10.70 -60.44 -13.14
C GLY A 435 11.66 -59.25 -13.20
N LYS A 436 11.92 -58.74 -14.41
CA LYS A 436 12.71 -57.51 -14.63
C LYS A 436 11.92 -56.57 -15.54
N LEU A 437 11.41 -55.47 -15.00
CA LEU A 437 10.76 -54.44 -15.81
C LEU A 437 11.83 -53.58 -16.48
N SER A 438 11.61 -53.23 -17.75
CA SER A 438 12.42 -52.24 -18.48
C SER A 438 12.09 -50.81 -18.06
N LEU A 439 13.03 -49.87 -18.27
CA LEU A 439 12.84 -48.46 -17.96
C LEU A 439 11.62 -47.85 -18.69
N SER A 440 11.33 -48.28 -19.92
CA SER A 440 10.17 -47.84 -20.69
C SER A 440 8.84 -48.37 -20.14
N GLU A 441 8.77 -49.64 -19.69
CA GLU A 441 7.61 -50.16 -18.94
C GLU A 441 7.39 -49.38 -17.65
N ILE A 442 8.45 -49.08 -16.91
CA ILE A 442 8.43 -48.35 -15.64
C ILE A 442 7.92 -46.91 -15.83
N ILE A 443 8.40 -46.18 -16.84
CA ILE A 443 7.92 -44.82 -17.14
C ILE A 443 6.45 -44.87 -17.59
N THR A 444 6.08 -45.85 -18.43
CA THR A 444 4.70 -46.05 -18.89
C THR A 444 3.75 -46.37 -17.72
N MET A 445 4.18 -47.22 -16.79
CA MET A 445 3.47 -47.56 -15.57
C MET A 445 3.29 -46.31 -14.67
N GLY A 446 4.37 -45.56 -14.45
CA GLY A 446 4.36 -44.34 -13.65
C GLY A 446 3.39 -43.30 -14.18
N ASN A 447 3.39 -43.05 -15.49
CA ASN A 447 2.47 -42.11 -16.13
C ASN A 447 1.00 -42.55 -16.01
N LYS A 448 0.71 -43.85 -16.11
CA LYS A 448 -0.63 -44.39 -15.84
C LYS A 448 -1.04 -44.23 -14.36
N ILE A 449 -0.11 -44.41 -13.43
CA ILE A 449 -0.34 -44.17 -11.99
C ILE A 449 -0.61 -42.68 -11.73
N LEU A 450 0.18 -41.75 -12.27
CA LEU A 450 -0.06 -40.31 -12.12
C LEU A 450 -1.43 -39.88 -12.65
N ASN A 451 -1.87 -40.45 -13.78
CA ASN A 451 -3.22 -40.23 -14.30
C ASN A 451 -4.32 -40.83 -13.39
N PHE A 452 -4.06 -41.98 -12.74
CA PHE A 452 -4.97 -42.53 -11.74
C PHE A 452 -5.11 -41.59 -10.53
N TYR A 453 -4.00 -41.05 -10.01
CA TYR A 453 -4.00 -40.08 -8.90
C TYR A 453 -4.79 -38.81 -9.24
N SER A 454 -4.66 -38.26 -10.46
CA SER A 454 -5.42 -37.04 -10.86
C SER A 454 -6.93 -37.25 -10.97
N ILE A 455 -7.39 -38.49 -11.11
CA ILE A 455 -8.82 -38.84 -11.21
C ILE A 455 -9.39 -39.29 -9.85
N ASN A 456 -8.60 -39.99 -9.02
CA ASN A 456 -9.09 -40.69 -7.84
C ASN A 456 -8.63 -40.08 -6.49
N ASN A 457 -7.67 -39.14 -6.50
CA ASN A 457 -7.02 -38.56 -5.32
C ASN A 457 -6.44 -39.59 -4.31
N ARG A 458 -6.00 -40.75 -4.81
CA ARG A 458 -5.43 -41.85 -4.01
C ARG A 458 -4.55 -42.78 -4.86
N PRO A 459 -3.71 -43.64 -4.25
CA PRO A 459 -3.01 -44.69 -4.98
C PRO A 459 -3.96 -45.71 -5.64
N PRO A 460 -3.56 -46.32 -6.77
CA PRO A 460 -4.15 -47.57 -7.24
C PRO A 460 -3.69 -48.73 -6.34
N THR A 461 -4.51 -49.75 -6.18
CA THR A 461 -4.17 -50.94 -5.35
C THR A 461 -3.16 -51.87 -6.03
N TYR A 462 -2.98 -51.73 -7.35
CA TYR A 462 -1.98 -52.41 -8.17
C TYR A 462 -1.76 -51.71 -9.51
N ALA A 463 -0.71 -52.10 -10.23
CA ALA A 463 -0.47 -51.77 -11.64
C ALA A 463 -0.30 -53.06 -12.46
N THR A 464 -0.90 -53.12 -13.65
CA THR A 464 -0.76 -54.28 -14.55
C THR A 464 0.59 -54.24 -15.27
N THR A 465 1.35 -55.32 -15.16
CA THR A 465 2.66 -55.50 -15.81
C THR A 465 2.70 -56.81 -16.61
N THR A 466 3.74 -56.98 -17.42
CA THR A 466 4.05 -58.20 -18.18
C THR A 466 4.22 -59.45 -17.29
N TYR A 467 4.46 -59.28 -15.98
CA TYR A 467 4.65 -60.35 -15.00
C TYR A 467 3.46 -60.54 -14.03
N GLY A 468 2.34 -59.82 -14.25
CA GLY A 468 1.17 -59.85 -13.37
C GLY A 468 0.84 -58.48 -12.74
N LYS A 469 0.01 -58.49 -11.69
CA LYS A 469 -0.35 -57.28 -10.93
C LYS A 469 0.75 -56.94 -9.92
N LEU A 470 1.46 -55.84 -10.15
CA LEU A 470 2.43 -55.28 -9.20
C LEU A 470 1.64 -54.52 -8.12
N GLY A 471 1.68 -54.96 -6.86
CA GLY A 471 0.95 -54.35 -5.75
C GLY A 471 1.51 -52.99 -5.33
N TYR A 472 0.72 -52.19 -4.62
CA TYR A 472 1.08 -50.84 -4.16
C TYR A 472 2.47 -50.74 -3.50
N TYR A 473 2.78 -51.56 -2.49
CA TYR A 473 4.09 -51.48 -1.82
C TYR A 473 5.25 -51.94 -2.74
N ASN A 474 4.95 -52.81 -3.72
CA ASN A 474 5.91 -53.29 -4.72
C ASN A 474 6.17 -52.26 -5.84
N ILE A 475 5.15 -51.45 -6.18
CA ILE A 475 5.28 -50.22 -6.99
C ILE A 475 6.19 -49.23 -6.26
N ILE A 476 5.92 -48.95 -4.98
CA ILE A 476 6.75 -48.09 -4.13
C ILE A 476 8.21 -48.58 -4.14
N TYR A 477 8.44 -49.83 -3.76
CA TYR A 477 9.77 -50.43 -3.71
C TYR A 477 10.49 -50.38 -5.07
N THR A 478 9.76 -50.53 -6.18
CA THR A 478 10.29 -50.33 -7.53
C THR A 478 10.85 -48.92 -7.72
N TYR A 479 10.09 -47.86 -7.39
CA TYR A 479 10.59 -46.48 -7.49
C TYR A 479 11.71 -46.15 -6.50
N LEU A 480 11.68 -46.71 -5.28
CA LEU A 480 12.74 -46.54 -4.29
C LEU A 480 14.10 -47.05 -4.80
N LYS A 481 14.14 -48.27 -5.35
CA LYS A 481 15.34 -48.84 -6.00
C LYS A 481 15.85 -47.97 -7.14
N ILE A 482 14.96 -47.54 -8.03
CA ILE A 482 15.31 -46.69 -9.19
C ILE A 482 15.97 -45.38 -8.72
N ILE A 483 15.44 -44.75 -7.68
CA ILE A 483 15.94 -43.47 -7.19
C ILE A 483 17.27 -43.61 -6.43
N ASP A 484 17.51 -44.65 -5.64
CA ASP A 484 18.84 -44.89 -5.06
C ASP A 484 19.92 -45.04 -6.15
N VAL A 485 19.66 -45.87 -7.17
CA VAL A 485 20.66 -46.15 -8.23
C VAL A 485 20.79 -45.02 -9.26
N SER A 486 19.86 -44.06 -9.28
CA SER A 486 19.89 -42.91 -10.20
C SER A 486 21.10 -41.98 -9.98
N SER A 487 21.39 -41.13 -10.97
CA SER A 487 22.12 -39.87 -10.79
C SER A 487 21.26 -38.70 -11.29
N SER A 488 21.85 -37.50 -11.38
CA SER A 488 21.27 -36.36 -12.10
C SER A 488 21.01 -36.60 -13.59
N ASN A 489 21.68 -37.60 -14.20
CA ASN A 489 21.65 -37.90 -15.63
C ASN A 489 21.58 -39.41 -15.95
N TYR A 490 21.27 -40.26 -14.97
CA TYR A 490 21.23 -41.73 -15.12
C TYR A 490 20.02 -42.34 -14.43
N LEU A 491 19.42 -43.32 -15.11
CA LEU A 491 18.41 -44.23 -14.60
C LEU A 491 18.80 -45.67 -15.00
N PRO A 492 18.46 -46.69 -14.20
CA PRO A 492 18.76 -48.07 -14.53
C PRO A 492 17.92 -48.53 -15.72
N SER A 493 18.52 -49.27 -16.65
CA SER A 493 17.83 -49.78 -17.85
C SER A 493 16.74 -50.81 -17.54
N THR A 494 16.87 -51.52 -16.41
CA THR A 494 15.86 -52.44 -15.87
C THR A 494 15.83 -52.38 -14.33
N ASN A 495 14.72 -52.79 -13.72
CA ASN A 495 14.60 -53.01 -12.27
C ASN A 495 13.98 -54.39 -11.99
N LYS A 496 14.57 -55.14 -11.04
CA LYS A 496 14.01 -56.41 -10.57
C LYS A 496 12.77 -56.16 -9.70
N VAL A 497 11.66 -56.80 -10.08
CA VAL A 497 10.43 -56.90 -9.31
C VAL A 497 10.34 -58.30 -8.69
N TYR A 498 9.78 -58.38 -7.49
CA TYR A 498 9.75 -59.59 -6.66
C TYR A 498 8.30 -59.96 -6.36
N ASN A 499 8.00 -61.23 -6.10
CA ASN A 499 6.71 -61.59 -5.49
C ASN A 499 6.68 -61.02 -4.06
N TRP A 500 5.77 -60.08 -3.79
CA TRP A 500 5.74 -59.33 -2.53
C TRP A 500 5.59 -60.24 -1.30
N SER A 501 4.73 -61.27 -1.36
CA SER A 501 4.52 -62.19 -0.23
C SER A 501 5.63 -63.23 -0.03
N VAL A 502 6.60 -63.30 -0.95
CA VAL A 502 7.83 -64.10 -0.77
C VAL A 502 8.88 -63.29 -0.04
N ILE A 503 9.08 -62.02 -0.42
CA ILE A 503 10.09 -61.14 0.21
C ILE A 503 9.61 -60.48 1.51
N HIS A 504 8.29 -60.39 1.72
CA HIS A 504 7.62 -59.96 2.96
C HIS A 504 6.56 -60.99 3.39
N PRO A 505 6.98 -62.14 3.94
CA PRO A 505 6.07 -63.26 4.20
C PRO A 505 5.37 -63.12 5.56
N THR A 506 4.04 -63.33 5.59
CA THR A 506 3.26 -63.35 6.85
C THR A 506 3.57 -64.54 7.76
N ASN A 507 4.27 -65.57 7.25
CA ASN A 507 4.86 -66.62 8.06
C ASN A 507 6.40 -66.55 7.93
N ILE A 508 7.05 -66.06 8.98
CA ILE A 508 8.51 -65.91 9.07
C ILE A 508 9.29 -67.21 8.77
N THR A 509 8.76 -68.39 9.11
CA THR A 509 9.46 -69.68 8.90
C THR A 509 9.57 -70.08 7.43
N SER A 510 8.90 -69.36 6.52
CA SER A 510 9.10 -69.48 5.08
C SER A 510 10.41 -68.85 4.57
N ARG A 511 11.04 -68.00 5.39
CA ARG A 511 12.41 -67.53 5.14
C ARG A 511 13.40 -68.67 5.44
N LYS A 512 14.35 -68.89 4.53
CA LYS A 512 15.42 -69.88 4.70
C LYS A 512 16.63 -69.23 5.37
N ILE A 513 17.13 -69.83 6.44
CA ILE A 513 18.27 -69.32 7.19
C ILE A 513 19.56 -69.98 6.70
N TYR A 514 20.56 -69.15 6.43
CA TYR A 514 21.88 -69.54 5.97
C TYR A 514 22.91 -69.12 7.02
N ILE A 515 23.58 -70.09 7.63
CA ILE A 515 24.57 -69.84 8.68
C ILE A 515 25.97 -69.82 8.06
N THR A 516 26.75 -68.80 8.41
CA THR A 516 28.18 -68.66 8.10
C THR A 516 28.97 -68.38 9.38
N SER A 517 30.22 -68.83 9.46
CA SER A 517 31.12 -68.55 10.58
C SER A 517 32.52 -68.23 10.05
N ASP A 518 33.22 -67.30 10.67
CA ASP A 518 34.62 -66.96 10.38
C ASP A 518 35.67 -67.99 10.87
N ASN A 519 35.24 -69.12 11.47
CA ASN A 519 36.09 -70.15 12.09
C ASN A 519 36.84 -69.62 13.33
N ILE A 520 36.08 -69.37 14.39
CA ILE A 520 36.48 -68.78 15.68
C ILE A 520 37.51 -69.64 16.41
N PHE A 521 37.37 -70.96 16.33
CA PHE A 521 38.18 -71.90 17.10
C PHE A 521 38.91 -72.90 16.21
N THR A 522 38.16 -73.82 15.62
CA THR A 522 38.61 -74.90 14.73
C THR A 522 37.40 -75.39 13.95
N SER A 523 37.60 -75.83 12.71
CA SER A 523 36.48 -76.15 11.82
C SER A 523 35.57 -77.29 12.30
N THR A 524 35.96 -78.04 13.34
CA THR A 524 35.12 -79.01 14.05
C THR A 524 34.27 -78.35 15.14
N LYS A 525 34.86 -77.45 15.96
CA LYS A 525 34.15 -76.74 17.03
C LYS A 525 33.11 -75.76 16.46
N ASP A 526 33.50 -74.99 15.45
CA ASP A 526 32.62 -74.02 14.80
C ASP A 526 31.43 -74.71 14.09
N LYS A 527 31.66 -75.87 13.45
CA LYS A 527 30.57 -76.71 12.92
C LYS A 527 29.64 -77.22 14.03
N ALA A 528 30.18 -77.61 15.19
CA ALA A 528 29.33 -78.04 16.31
C ALA A 528 28.47 -76.89 16.86
N PHE A 529 29.01 -75.68 16.96
CA PHE A 529 28.27 -74.48 17.39
C PHE A 529 27.21 -74.05 16.36
N MET A 530 27.56 -73.99 15.08
CA MET A 530 26.57 -73.72 14.02
C MET A 530 25.47 -74.80 13.96
N ASN A 531 25.80 -76.08 14.20
CA ASN A 531 24.81 -77.15 14.26
C ASN A 531 23.86 -77.01 15.46
N SER A 532 24.33 -76.56 16.64
CA SER A 532 23.42 -76.34 17.78
C SER A 532 22.43 -75.22 17.52
N ILE A 533 22.89 -74.10 16.94
CA ILE A 533 22.03 -72.99 16.47
C ILE A 533 21.01 -73.49 15.43
N LYS A 534 21.48 -74.26 14.44
CA LYS A 534 20.64 -74.89 13.42
C LYS A 534 19.55 -75.77 14.02
N SER A 535 19.86 -76.65 14.98
CA SER A 535 18.86 -77.52 15.61
C SER A 535 17.80 -76.75 16.42
N ILE A 536 18.15 -75.62 17.05
CA ILE A 536 17.17 -74.77 17.76
C ILE A 536 16.27 -74.03 16.75
N LEU A 537 16.81 -73.55 15.63
CA LEU A 537 16.02 -72.92 14.57
C LEU A 537 15.09 -73.91 13.86
N GLU A 538 15.55 -75.13 13.61
CA GLU A 538 14.75 -76.20 13.00
C GLU A 538 13.64 -76.69 13.95
N SER A 539 13.87 -76.72 15.27
CA SER A 539 12.80 -77.00 16.24
C SER A 539 11.75 -75.88 16.33
N LYS A 540 12.13 -74.64 15.97
CA LYS A 540 11.22 -73.50 15.75
C LYS A 540 10.64 -73.43 14.32
N GLY A 541 10.87 -74.46 13.49
CA GLY A 541 10.22 -74.64 12.17
C GLY A 541 10.93 -74.00 10.98
N PHE A 542 12.09 -73.37 11.14
CA PHE A 542 12.85 -72.79 10.03
C PHE A 542 13.57 -73.86 9.19
N THR A 543 13.73 -73.61 7.88
CA THR A 543 14.65 -74.38 7.04
C THR A 543 16.06 -73.78 7.13
N VAL A 544 17.06 -74.55 7.57
CA VAL A 544 18.40 -74.02 7.91
C VAL A 544 19.53 -74.75 7.20
N SER A 545 20.42 -74.00 6.55
CA SER A 545 21.63 -74.50 5.87
C SER A 545 22.89 -73.85 6.43
N ILE A 546 23.95 -74.61 6.69
CA ILE A 546 25.29 -74.07 6.92
C ILE A 546 25.98 -73.99 5.55
N VAL A 547 26.48 -72.82 5.16
CA VAL A 547 27.02 -72.58 3.80
C VAL A 547 28.42 -71.99 3.74
N GLY A 548 28.91 -71.39 4.83
CA GLY A 548 30.26 -70.82 4.89
C GLY A 548 30.96 -71.13 6.21
N LEU A 549 32.26 -71.45 6.14
CA LEU A 549 33.11 -71.60 7.31
C LEU A 549 34.53 -71.11 7.00
N GLY A 550 35.03 -70.19 7.82
CA GLY A 550 36.34 -69.56 7.68
C GLY A 550 36.30 -68.22 6.95
N PRO A 551 37.50 -67.71 6.60
CA PRO A 551 37.78 -66.57 5.74
C PRO A 551 36.61 -65.95 4.96
N ASN A 552 36.21 -64.73 5.31
CA ASN A 552 35.42 -63.86 4.45
C ASN A 552 34.02 -64.40 4.07
N THR A 553 33.44 -65.30 4.86
CA THR A 553 32.21 -66.02 4.49
C THR A 553 30.91 -65.24 4.68
N HIS A 554 30.94 -64.02 5.21
CA HIS A 554 29.75 -63.16 5.41
C HIS A 554 29.09 -62.65 4.12
N ASN A 555 29.69 -62.90 2.95
CA ASN A 555 29.13 -62.62 1.63
C ASN A 555 28.69 -63.90 0.86
N THR A 556 28.78 -65.09 1.49
CA THR A 556 28.60 -66.39 0.83
C THR A 556 27.25 -66.48 0.14
N GLY A 557 27.26 -66.54 -1.20
CA GLY A 557 26.04 -66.63 -2.01
C GLY A 557 25.26 -65.32 -2.16
N ILE A 558 25.52 -64.29 -1.34
CA ILE A 558 25.04 -62.92 -1.56
C ILE A 558 25.71 -62.36 -2.82
N TRP A 559 27.05 -62.37 -2.89
CA TRP A 559 27.78 -61.86 -4.06
C TRP A 559 27.61 -62.72 -5.33
N ALA A 560 27.30 -64.01 -5.17
CA ALA A 560 26.96 -64.90 -6.27
C ALA A 560 25.47 -64.84 -6.69
N GLU A 561 24.62 -64.09 -5.97
CA GLU A 561 23.15 -64.09 -6.10
C GLU A 561 22.48 -65.47 -5.97
N SER A 562 23.19 -66.48 -5.45
CA SER A 562 22.72 -67.87 -5.36
C SER A 562 21.80 -68.15 -4.17
N LEU A 563 21.74 -67.26 -3.18
CA LEU A 563 20.74 -67.33 -2.12
C LEU A 563 19.35 -66.86 -2.61
N PRO A 564 18.24 -67.48 -2.18
CA PRO A 564 16.88 -67.00 -2.44
C PRO A 564 16.68 -65.52 -2.11
N ASP A 565 15.73 -64.86 -2.79
CA ASP A 565 15.46 -63.43 -2.59
C ASP A 565 14.93 -63.08 -1.18
N ASN A 566 14.39 -64.06 -0.44
CA ASN A 566 13.87 -63.91 0.92
C ASN A 566 14.76 -64.55 2.00
N ALA A 567 15.98 -64.96 1.63
CA ALA A 567 16.93 -65.61 2.53
C ALA A 567 17.30 -64.70 3.72
N VAL A 568 17.58 -65.33 4.86
CA VAL A 568 18.22 -64.70 6.02
C VAL A 568 19.63 -65.27 6.12
N GLN A 569 20.64 -64.43 6.31
CA GLN A 569 21.98 -64.89 6.63
C GLN A 569 22.35 -64.55 8.08
N LEU A 570 22.59 -65.59 8.88
CA LEU A 570 23.20 -65.46 10.20
C LEU A 570 24.72 -65.54 10.03
N SER A 571 25.41 -64.43 10.25
CA SER A 571 26.86 -64.34 10.15
C SER A 571 27.47 -64.31 11.55
N ILE A 572 28.14 -65.40 11.94
CA ILE A 572 28.80 -65.54 13.24
C ILE A 572 30.26 -65.13 13.11
N PHE A 573 30.73 -64.23 13.97
CA PHE A 573 32.12 -63.77 13.99
C PHE A 573 32.76 -63.92 15.36
N GLY A 574 34.00 -64.39 15.38
CA GLY A 574 34.88 -64.40 16.54
C GLY A 574 35.55 -63.05 16.79
N GLY A 575 35.71 -62.23 15.75
CA GLY A 575 36.23 -60.87 15.84
C GLY A 575 35.18 -59.80 15.55
N SER A 576 35.32 -58.63 16.17
CA SER A 576 34.56 -57.43 15.79
C SER A 576 35.44 -56.58 14.88
N ASP A 577 35.26 -56.69 13.56
CA ASP A 577 36.03 -55.91 12.58
C ASP A 577 35.22 -54.73 12.01
N ALA A 578 35.77 -53.52 12.14
CA ALA A 578 35.23 -52.33 11.49
C ALA A 578 35.24 -52.44 9.95
N GLY A 579 36.16 -53.22 9.36
CA GLY A 579 36.22 -53.49 7.92
C GLY A 579 35.01 -54.27 7.41
N VAL A 580 34.64 -55.37 8.08
CA VAL A 580 33.42 -56.14 7.79
C VAL A 580 32.15 -55.31 7.98
N ILE A 581 32.03 -54.55 9.08
CA ILE A 581 30.86 -53.66 9.31
C ILE A 581 30.77 -52.59 8.21
N TYR A 582 31.91 -52.03 7.80
CA TYR A 582 31.96 -51.08 6.69
C TYR A 582 31.55 -51.72 5.34
N ASP A 583 32.05 -52.91 5.01
CA ASP A 583 31.74 -53.65 3.78
C ASP A 583 30.23 -53.88 3.60
N ILE A 584 29.57 -54.45 4.60
CA ILE A 584 28.14 -54.75 4.53
C ILE A 584 27.27 -53.49 4.48
N CYS A 585 27.73 -52.39 5.07
CA CYS A 585 27.08 -51.08 4.98
C CYS A 585 27.40 -50.31 3.69
N THR A 586 28.28 -50.82 2.81
CA THR A 586 28.48 -50.17 1.50
C THR A 586 27.22 -50.23 0.64
N ARG A 587 26.97 -49.18 -0.16
CA ARG A 587 25.89 -49.20 -1.16
C ARG A 587 26.05 -50.30 -2.21
N SER A 588 27.27 -50.78 -2.45
CA SER A 588 27.53 -51.92 -3.33
C SER A 588 26.94 -53.20 -2.73
N PHE A 589 27.30 -53.49 -1.47
CA PHE A 589 26.84 -54.67 -0.75
C PHE A 589 25.32 -54.65 -0.54
N MET A 590 24.73 -53.56 -0.04
CA MET A 590 23.29 -53.45 0.18
C MET A 590 22.48 -53.74 -1.11
N ARG A 591 22.89 -53.18 -2.25
CA ARG A 591 22.25 -53.44 -3.56
C ARG A 591 22.36 -54.91 -3.99
N LYS A 592 23.42 -55.60 -3.58
CA LYS A 592 23.68 -57.02 -3.89
C LYS A 592 22.90 -57.96 -2.97
N LYS A 593 22.71 -57.59 -1.70
CA LYS A 593 21.84 -58.31 -0.75
C LYS A 593 20.36 -58.22 -1.15
N ALA A 594 19.88 -57.03 -1.53
CA ALA A 594 18.47 -56.70 -1.72
C ALA A 594 17.61 -57.08 -0.49
N ASN A 595 16.48 -57.79 -0.68
CA ASN A 595 15.57 -58.19 0.41
C ASN A 595 16.07 -59.34 1.30
N ARG A 596 17.33 -59.76 1.13
CA ARG A 596 17.94 -60.77 2.02
C ARG A 596 18.28 -60.10 3.34
N LEU A 597 17.77 -60.65 4.44
CA LEU A 597 18.06 -60.17 5.79
C LEU A 597 19.44 -60.65 6.23
N ILE A 598 20.16 -59.86 7.02
CA ILE A 598 21.48 -60.22 7.55
C ILE A 598 21.54 -59.83 9.02
N PHE A 599 21.89 -60.80 9.85
CA PHE A 599 22.00 -60.65 11.28
C PHE A 599 23.39 -61.12 11.75
N ILE A 600 23.96 -60.42 12.71
CA ILE A 600 25.35 -60.61 13.14
C ILE A 600 25.39 -61.21 14.54
N ALA A 601 26.07 -62.34 14.71
CA ALA A 601 26.37 -62.89 16.03
C ALA A 601 27.85 -62.69 16.35
N LEU A 602 28.14 -61.69 17.19
CA LEU A 602 29.48 -61.44 17.71
C LEU A 602 29.71 -62.36 18.92
N TYR A 603 30.66 -63.28 18.79
CA TYR A 603 30.92 -64.28 19.82
C TYR A 603 31.65 -63.66 21.00
N SER A 604 30.93 -63.41 22.10
CA SER A 604 31.43 -62.60 23.23
C SER A 604 32.56 -63.24 24.06
N GLY A 605 33.03 -64.44 23.70
CA GLY A 605 34.24 -65.05 24.26
C GLY A 605 35.54 -64.63 23.56
N THR A 606 35.45 -63.94 22.41
CA THR A 606 36.61 -63.51 21.60
C THR A 606 36.43 -62.12 20.97
N ALA A 607 35.20 -61.71 20.67
CA ALA A 607 34.88 -60.44 20.01
C ALA A 607 34.95 -59.25 20.98
N LYS A 608 35.27 -58.04 20.47
CA LYS A 608 35.14 -56.77 21.23
C LYS A 608 33.65 -56.42 21.29
N ASN A 609 33.09 -56.10 22.47
CA ASN A 609 31.72 -55.58 22.50
C ASN A 609 31.67 -54.27 21.70
N ILE A 610 30.68 -54.14 20.82
CA ILE A 610 30.48 -52.96 19.98
C ILE A 610 29.34 -52.05 20.48
N THR A 611 28.54 -52.52 21.46
CA THR A 611 27.46 -51.72 22.05
C THR A 611 28.01 -50.51 22.79
N ASP A 612 27.46 -49.33 22.51
CA ASP A 612 27.85 -48.05 23.12
C ASP A 612 29.35 -47.73 22.97
N LEU A 613 30.01 -48.26 21.93
CA LEU A 613 31.46 -48.13 21.72
C LEU A 613 31.80 -46.89 20.89
N ASP A 614 32.49 -45.90 21.48
CA ASP A 614 32.92 -44.68 20.76
C ASP A 614 33.64 -44.97 19.44
N PHE A 615 34.55 -45.96 19.43
CA PHE A 615 35.34 -46.32 18.25
C PHE A 615 35.74 -47.81 18.22
N LEU A 616 35.57 -48.43 17.06
CA LEU A 616 36.10 -49.74 16.71
C LEU A 616 37.23 -49.58 15.69
N GLU A 617 38.41 -50.08 16.03
CA GLU A 617 39.61 -49.96 15.21
C GLU A 617 39.52 -50.84 13.96
N ARG A 618 40.23 -50.46 12.88
CA ARG A 618 40.40 -51.34 11.71
C ARG A 618 41.24 -52.56 12.09
N ALA A 619 40.79 -53.77 11.78
CA ALA A 619 41.59 -54.97 12.01
C ALA A 619 42.91 -54.96 11.20
N HIS A 620 43.91 -55.69 11.71
CA HIS A 620 45.24 -55.79 11.08
C HIS A 620 45.21 -56.58 9.76
N ASP A 621 44.26 -57.49 9.61
CA ASP A 621 44.04 -58.42 8.50
C ASP A 621 42.85 -58.06 7.58
N ASP A 622 42.11 -56.99 7.92
CA ASP A 622 41.03 -56.45 7.08
C ASP A 622 41.55 -56.14 5.67
N ASN A 623 40.84 -56.71 4.68
CA ASN A 623 41.09 -56.59 3.25
C ASN A 623 39.87 -56.05 2.47
N TYR A 624 38.83 -55.59 3.18
CA TYR A 624 37.59 -55.06 2.62
C TYR A 624 37.58 -53.52 2.63
N SER A 625 38.10 -52.89 3.68
CA SER A 625 38.18 -51.44 3.74
C SER A 625 39.43 -50.88 3.03
N PRO A 626 39.35 -49.70 2.41
CA PRO A 626 40.53 -49.02 1.86
C PRO A 626 41.63 -48.81 2.91
N SER A 627 42.90 -48.82 2.52
CA SER A 627 44.05 -48.61 3.44
C SER A 627 44.06 -47.24 4.12
N SER A 628 43.27 -46.27 3.64
CA SER A 628 43.00 -44.98 4.29
C SER A 628 42.03 -45.08 5.48
N PHE A 629 41.16 -46.09 5.52
CA PHE A 629 40.26 -46.36 6.65
C PHE A 629 41.07 -46.67 7.92
N LYS A 630 40.52 -46.34 9.10
CA LYS A 630 41.21 -46.48 10.40
C LYS A 630 40.35 -47.18 11.45
N GLY A 631 39.07 -47.39 11.15
CA GLY A 631 38.06 -47.83 12.10
C GLY A 631 36.76 -47.04 11.92
N LEU A 632 35.79 -47.35 12.77
CA LEU A 632 34.41 -46.89 12.69
C LEU A 632 33.99 -46.31 14.03
N ALA A 633 33.48 -45.08 14.04
CA ALA A 633 32.87 -44.48 15.22
C ALA A 633 31.44 -44.98 15.41
N TYR A 634 31.02 -45.22 16.66
CA TYR A 634 29.69 -45.73 17.03
C TYR A 634 29.21 -46.89 16.12
N PRO A 635 29.97 -48.01 16.08
CA PRO A 635 29.83 -49.06 15.07
C PRO A 635 28.47 -49.78 15.13
N ASP A 636 27.85 -49.85 16.32
CA ASP A 636 26.54 -50.42 16.55
C ASP A 636 25.40 -49.52 16.05
N ILE A 637 25.50 -48.21 16.31
CA ILE A 637 24.60 -47.20 15.74
C ILE A 637 24.71 -47.22 14.22
N TYR A 638 25.93 -47.17 13.68
CA TYR A 638 26.19 -47.18 12.24
C TYR A 638 25.63 -48.45 11.56
N LEU A 639 25.78 -49.62 12.17
CA LEU A 639 25.21 -50.88 11.68
C LEU A 639 23.68 -50.81 11.64
N LYS A 640 23.04 -50.28 12.69
CA LYS A 640 21.59 -50.14 12.83
C LYS A 640 20.98 -49.12 11.86
N GLU A 641 21.65 -47.99 11.64
CA GLU A 641 21.25 -46.98 10.63
C GLU A 641 21.22 -47.55 9.20
N HIS A 642 21.98 -48.62 8.93
CA HIS A 642 22.00 -49.30 7.63
C HIS A 642 20.99 -50.48 7.51
N GLY A 643 20.16 -50.72 8.53
CA GLY A 643 19.08 -51.73 8.49
C GLY A 643 19.51 -53.16 8.90
N TYR A 644 20.62 -53.26 9.63
CA TYR A 644 21.15 -54.52 10.18
C TYR A 644 21.05 -54.51 11.71
N ASP A 645 21.00 -55.69 12.34
CA ASP A 645 21.13 -55.82 13.79
C ASP A 645 22.06 -56.97 14.18
N TYR A 646 22.43 -57.02 15.45
CA TYR A 646 23.42 -57.93 16.00
C TYR A 646 23.11 -58.38 17.43
N VAL A 647 23.78 -59.43 17.85
CA VAL A 647 23.82 -59.91 19.23
C VAL A 647 25.26 -60.18 19.66
N TYR A 648 25.59 -59.82 20.89
CA TYR A 648 26.90 -60.05 21.51
C TYR A 648 26.76 -61.12 22.61
N THR A 649 27.11 -62.38 22.31
CA THR A 649 26.88 -63.51 23.22
C THR A 649 27.69 -64.76 22.84
N THR A 650 27.81 -65.71 23.77
CA THR A 650 28.28 -67.09 23.51
C THR A 650 27.14 -68.12 23.45
N SER A 651 25.90 -67.70 23.76
CA SER A 651 24.72 -68.57 23.87
C SER A 651 24.05 -68.82 22.52
N ALA A 652 24.03 -70.07 22.06
CA ALA A 652 23.32 -70.47 20.85
C ALA A 652 21.82 -70.13 20.90
N THR A 653 21.18 -70.33 22.05
CA THR A 653 19.76 -69.97 22.27
C THR A 653 19.54 -68.47 22.11
N SER A 654 20.39 -67.65 22.73
CA SER A 654 20.26 -66.19 22.69
C SER A 654 20.55 -65.61 21.29
N ILE A 655 21.40 -66.27 20.49
CA ILE A 655 21.56 -65.95 19.07
C ILE A 655 20.25 -66.24 18.30
N VAL A 656 19.61 -67.37 18.58
CA VAL A 656 18.37 -67.77 17.88
C VAL A 656 17.17 -66.92 18.28
N ASP A 657 17.06 -66.53 19.55
CA ASP A 657 15.97 -65.65 20.00
C ASP A 657 16.11 -64.26 19.36
N ALA A 658 17.26 -63.60 19.48
CA ALA A 658 17.50 -62.29 18.89
C ALA A 658 17.43 -62.28 17.34
N LEU A 659 17.85 -63.37 16.68
CA LEU A 659 17.67 -63.55 15.24
C LEU A 659 16.19 -63.62 14.85
N ILE A 660 15.37 -64.29 15.64
CA ILE A 660 13.93 -64.41 15.38
C ILE A 660 13.23 -63.08 15.63
N ASP A 661 13.61 -62.33 16.65
CA ASP A 661 13.10 -60.98 16.88
C ASP A 661 13.41 -60.07 15.68
N TYR A 662 14.67 -60.04 15.20
CA TYR A 662 15.06 -59.30 13.98
C TYR A 662 14.33 -59.76 12.70
N ILE A 663 13.89 -61.03 12.62
CA ILE A 663 13.09 -61.55 11.50
C ILE A 663 11.61 -61.12 11.60
N ASN A 664 11.09 -60.80 12.79
CA ASN A 664 9.68 -60.41 12.99
C ASN A 664 9.40 -58.93 12.66
N GLY A 665 10.38 -58.04 12.89
CA GLY A 665 10.24 -56.59 12.74
C GLY A 665 9.87 -55.88 14.03
#